data_AF-L5M7S5-F1
#
_entry.id   AF-L5M7S5-F1
#
_cell.length_a   1.000
_cell.length_b   1.000
_cell.length_c   1.000
_cell.angle_alpha   90.00
_cell.angle_beta   90.00
_cell.angle_gamma   90.00
#
_symmetry.space_group_name_H-M   'P 1'
#
loop_
_entity.id
_entity.type
_entity.pdbx_description
1 polymer ?
#
loop_
_entity_poly.entity_id
_entity_poly.type
_entity_poly.pdbx_seq_one_letter_code
_entity_poly.pdbx_strand_id
1 'polypeptide(L)'
;MRNPVIIAISPRRSPVSGGRTITVAGERFHMVQNVSMAVHHIGRQPTLCKVLNSTLITCPSPGALSNASAPVDFFINGRAYTDEVAVAEELLDSEEAQRGSRFRLDYLPDPQFSTAKREKWIKHHPGEPLTLVIHKEQDSLGLESHEYRVKIGQVACDIQIVSERVIHCSVNESLGTAEGQLPITVQVGNFNQTIATLQLGGSETAIIVSIVICSVLLLLSVVALFVFCTKSRRAERYWQKTLLQMEEMESQIREEIRKGFAELQTDMTDLTKELNRSQGIPFLEYKHFVTRTFFPKCSSLYEERYILPSQTLNSQGSSPVQETHPLLGEWKIPESCRPNMEEGISLFSSLLNNKHFLIVFVHALEQQKDFAVRDRCSLASLLTIALHGKLEYYTSIMKELLVDLIDASAAKNPKLMLRRTESVVEKMLTNWMSICMYSCLRETVGEPFFLLLCAIKQQINKGSIDAITGKARYTLNEEWLLRENIEAKPRNLNVSFQGCGMDSLSVRAMDTDTLTQVKEKILEAFCKNVPYSQWPRAEDVDLEWFASSTQSYILRDLDDTSVVEDGRKKLNTLAHYKIPEGASLAMSLTDKKDNTLGRVKDLDTEKYFHLVLPTDELAEPKKSHRQSHRKKVLPEIYLTRLLSTKGTLQKFLDDLFKAILSIREDKPPLAVKYFFDFLEEQAEKRGISDPDTLHIWKTNSLPLRFWVNILKNPQFVFDIDKTDHIDACLSVIAQAFIDACSISDLQLGKDSPTNKLLYAKEIPEYRKIVQRYYKQIHDMTPLSEQEMNAHLAEESRKYQNEFNTNVAMAEIYKYAKRYRPQIMTALEANPTARRTQLQHKFEQVVALMEDNIYECYSEA
;
A
#
# COMPACT_ATOMS: atom_id res chain seq x y z
N MET A 1 -96.50 85.38 5.32
CA MET A 1 -96.99 84.07 4.83
C MET A 1 -96.51 83.01 5.81
N ARG A 2 -97.33 82.00 6.12
CA ARG A 2 -96.99 80.96 7.12
C ARG A 2 -96.09 79.89 6.52
N ASN A 3 -95.08 79.46 7.27
CA ASN A 3 -94.06 78.49 6.84
C ASN A 3 -94.65 77.07 6.61
N PRO A 4 -94.01 76.22 5.78
CA PRO A 4 -94.36 74.80 5.64
C PRO A 4 -94.17 74.07 6.97
N VAL A 5 -95.04 73.08 7.28
CA VAL A 5 -95.03 72.37 8.57
C VAL A 5 -94.94 70.87 8.35
N ILE A 6 -94.03 70.21 9.08
CA ILE A 6 -93.87 68.76 9.10
C ILE A 6 -94.63 68.19 10.31
N ILE A 7 -95.51 67.22 10.05
CA ILE A 7 -96.38 66.57 11.04
C ILE A 7 -95.81 65.24 11.50
N ALA A 8 -95.37 64.37 10.57
CA ALA A 8 -94.95 63.01 10.89
C ALA A 8 -93.99 62.43 9.84
N ILE A 9 -93.21 61.42 10.25
CA ILE A 9 -92.40 60.60 9.34
C ILE A 9 -92.76 59.11 9.50
N SER A 10 -92.84 58.39 8.38
CA SER A 10 -93.10 56.95 8.34
C SER A 10 -92.48 56.30 7.10
N PRO A 11 -91.88 55.10 7.20
CA PRO A 11 -91.59 54.33 8.41
C PRO A 11 -90.49 54.99 9.26
N ARG A 12 -90.40 54.64 10.56
CA ARG A 12 -89.37 55.19 11.47
C ARG A 12 -88.10 54.35 11.57
N ARG A 13 -88.03 53.24 10.84
CA ARG A 13 -86.91 52.28 10.89
C ARG A 13 -86.21 52.23 9.54
N SER A 14 -84.89 52.26 9.53
CA SER A 14 -84.09 52.17 8.30
C SER A 14 -82.94 51.17 8.47
N PRO A 15 -82.55 50.46 7.40
CA PRO A 15 -81.27 49.75 7.38
C PRO A 15 -80.11 50.76 7.47
N VAL A 16 -78.98 50.33 8.03
CA VAL A 16 -77.75 51.13 8.20
C VAL A 16 -77.18 51.60 6.87
N SER A 17 -77.28 50.78 5.82
CA SER A 17 -76.89 51.20 4.46
C SER A 17 -77.73 52.36 3.91
N GLY A 18 -78.91 52.63 4.49
CA GLY A 18 -79.81 53.71 4.09
C GLY A 18 -80.51 53.45 2.75
N GLY A 19 -81.12 54.49 2.19
CA GLY A 19 -81.85 54.45 0.93
C GLY A 19 -83.28 53.92 1.02
N ARG A 20 -83.79 53.68 2.24
CA ARG A 20 -85.20 53.35 2.45
C ARG A 20 -86.05 54.60 2.25
N THR A 21 -87.18 54.50 1.56
CA THR A 21 -88.02 55.68 1.29
C THR A 21 -88.82 56.05 2.52
N ILE A 22 -88.52 57.20 3.11
CA ILE A 22 -89.22 57.77 4.27
C ILE A 22 -90.23 58.79 3.76
N THR A 23 -91.50 58.57 4.09
CA THR A 23 -92.59 59.49 3.75
C THR A 23 -92.76 60.50 4.88
N VAL A 24 -92.72 61.78 4.50
CA VAL A 24 -92.83 62.93 5.41
C VAL A 24 -94.20 63.57 5.20
N ALA A 25 -95.06 63.33 6.18
CA ALA A 25 -96.35 63.94 6.52
C ALA A 25 -96.28 65.47 6.74
N GLY A 26 -97.03 66.31 6.04
CA GLY A 26 -97.13 67.72 6.43
C GLY A 26 -98.16 68.56 5.67
N GLU A 27 -98.02 69.88 5.79
CA GLU A 27 -98.87 70.85 5.12
C GLU A 27 -98.05 71.92 4.40
N ARG A 28 -98.61 72.42 3.29
CA ARG A 28 -98.10 73.57 2.53
C ARG A 28 -96.73 73.33 1.86
N PHE A 29 -96.43 72.08 1.49
CA PHE A 29 -95.17 71.74 0.82
C PHE A 29 -95.04 72.24 -0.64
N HIS A 30 -96.10 72.78 -1.24
CA HIS A 30 -96.01 73.43 -2.55
C HIS A 30 -95.09 74.67 -2.57
N MET A 31 -94.77 75.22 -1.38
CA MET A 31 -93.81 76.33 -1.24
C MET A 31 -92.35 75.88 -1.10
N VAL A 32 -92.09 74.56 -1.06
CA VAL A 32 -90.75 73.98 -0.90
C VAL A 32 -90.11 73.81 -2.28
N GLN A 33 -89.01 74.53 -2.53
CA GLN A 33 -88.23 74.39 -3.77
C GLN A 33 -87.18 73.28 -3.64
N ASN A 34 -86.55 73.19 -2.47
CA ASN A 34 -85.56 72.17 -2.17
C ASN A 34 -85.72 71.69 -0.72
N VAL A 35 -85.66 70.39 -0.50
CA VAL A 35 -85.69 69.77 0.82
C VAL A 35 -84.66 68.67 0.93
N SER A 36 -83.93 68.64 2.03
CA SER A 36 -83.00 67.55 2.34
C SER A 36 -83.18 67.04 3.77
N MET A 37 -82.96 65.74 3.94
CA MET A 37 -83.00 65.04 5.22
C MET A 37 -81.57 64.73 5.66
N ALA A 38 -81.21 65.13 6.88
CA ALA A 38 -79.96 64.75 7.52
C ALA A 38 -80.25 63.99 8.82
N VAL A 39 -79.36 63.08 9.20
CA VAL A 39 -79.46 62.36 10.48
C VAL A 39 -78.27 62.75 11.32
N HIS A 40 -78.53 63.25 12.52
CA HIS A 40 -77.50 63.83 13.37
C HIS A 40 -76.57 62.75 13.96
N HIS A 41 -75.28 63.07 14.09
CA HIS A 41 -74.17 62.24 14.59
C HIS A 41 -73.83 60.98 13.79
N ILE A 42 -74.82 60.16 13.44
CA ILE A 42 -74.60 58.86 12.83
C ILE A 42 -74.84 58.86 11.32
N GLY A 43 -75.54 59.86 10.77
CA GLY A 43 -75.84 59.94 9.33
C GLY A 43 -74.62 60.34 8.51
N ARG A 44 -74.45 59.73 7.34
CA ARG A 44 -73.31 60.01 6.44
C ARG A 44 -73.45 61.33 5.69
N GLN A 45 -74.25 61.35 4.62
CA GLN A 45 -74.50 62.54 3.81
C GLN A 45 -76.00 62.85 3.80
N PRO A 46 -76.40 64.13 3.91
CA PRO A 46 -77.80 64.51 3.78
C PRO A 46 -78.35 64.07 2.42
N THR A 47 -79.56 63.54 2.43
CA THR A 47 -80.22 63.05 1.22
C THR A 47 -81.25 64.05 0.72
N LEU A 48 -81.30 64.24 -0.60
CA LEU A 48 -82.27 65.12 -1.24
C LEU A 48 -83.65 64.44 -1.23
N CYS A 49 -84.66 65.16 -0.77
CA CYS A 49 -86.04 64.70 -0.77
C CYS A 49 -86.81 65.22 -1.99
N LYS A 50 -87.85 64.49 -2.37
CA LYS A 50 -88.75 64.86 -3.47
C LYS A 50 -90.11 65.27 -2.91
N VAL A 51 -90.54 66.48 -3.25
CA VAL A 51 -91.90 66.95 -2.95
C VAL A 51 -92.86 66.27 -3.91
N LEU A 52 -93.80 65.47 -3.39
CA LEU A 52 -94.78 64.77 -4.22
C LEU A 52 -96.02 65.64 -4.45
N ASN A 53 -96.53 66.28 -3.40
CA ASN A 53 -97.68 67.16 -3.45
C ASN A 53 -97.65 68.17 -2.29
N SER A 54 -98.72 68.94 -2.10
CA SER A 54 -98.78 69.96 -1.04
C SER A 54 -98.77 69.41 0.39
N THR A 55 -98.88 68.09 0.60
CA THR A 55 -98.94 67.44 1.92
C THR A 55 -97.92 66.32 2.14
N LEU A 56 -97.21 65.85 1.10
CA LEU A 56 -96.29 64.72 1.18
C LEU A 56 -94.94 65.02 0.52
N ILE A 57 -93.88 64.68 1.24
CA ILE A 57 -92.50 64.63 0.74
C ILE A 57 -91.98 63.20 0.90
N THR A 58 -91.19 62.71 -0.05
CA THR A 58 -90.47 61.44 0.09
C THR A 58 -88.97 61.69 0.16
N CYS A 59 -88.34 61.18 1.21
CA CYS A 59 -86.91 61.31 1.49
C CYS A 59 -86.28 59.92 1.52
N PRO A 60 -85.28 59.60 0.70
CA PRO A 60 -84.48 58.40 0.94
C PRO A 60 -83.70 58.58 2.24
N SER A 61 -83.69 57.59 3.12
CA SER A 61 -82.93 57.68 4.38
C SER A 61 -81.42 57.78 4.09
N PRO A 62 -80.66 58.64 4.78
CA PRO A 62 -79.20 58.61 4.71
C PRO A 62 -78.65 57.26 5.19
N GLY A 63 -77.47 56.85 4.70
CA GLY A 63 -76.72 55.77 5.35
C GLY A 63 -76.23 56.21 6.73
N ALA A 64 -76.14 55.28 7.68
CA ALA A 64 -75.64 55.50 9.03
C ALA A 64 -74.27 54.84 9.27
N LEU A 65 -73.60 55.28 10.33
CA LEU A 65 -72.32 54.74 10.81
C LEU A 65 -72.51 53.64 11.88
N SER A 66 -73.65 53.63 12.58
CA SER A 66 -73.94 52.67 13.65
C SER A 66 -75.43 52.37 13.78
N ASN A 67 -75.75 51.26 14.46
CA ASN A 67 -77.12 50.82 14.74
C ASN A 67 -77.66 51.59 15.95
N ALA A 68 -78.15 52.81 15.75
CA ALA A 68 -78.68 53.63 16.83
C ALA A 68 -79.91 54.43 16.38
N SER A 69 -80.75 54.79 17.37
CA SER A 69 -81.81 55.76 17.18
C SER A 69 -81.22 57.16 17.17
N ALA A 70 -81.37 57.89 16.07
CA ALA A 70 -80.83 59.24 15.95
C ALA A 70 -81.90 60.27 15.53
N PRO A 71 -81.77 61.52 16.00
CA PRO A 71 -82.63 62.60 15.56
C PRO A 71 -82.40 62.95 14.08
N VAL A 72 -83.48 63.33 13.40
CA VAL A 72 -83.53 63.64 11.97
C VAL A 72 -83.82 65.11 11.78
N ASP A 73 -82.93 65.82 11.10
CA ASP A 73 -83.11 67.22 10.75
C ASP A 73 -83.55 67.36 9.29
N PHE A 74 -84.55 68.19 9.05
CA PHE A 74 -84.98 68.56 7.71
C PHE A 74 -84.51 69.97 7.39
N PHE A 75 -83.96 70.16 6.20
CA PHE A 75 -83.57 71.47 5.70
C PHE A 75 -84.49 71.84 4.54
N ILE A 76 -85.26 72.92 4.71
CA ILE A 76 -86.20 73.42 3.71
C ILE A 76 -85.62 74.71 3.11
N ASN A 77 -85.45 74.74 1.79
CA ASN A 77 -84.85 75.84 1.03
C ASN A 77 -83.50 76.31 1.64
N GLY A 78 -82.69 75.36 2.15
CA GLY A 78 -81.37 75.61 2.72
C GLY A 78 -81.35 76.05 4.20
N ARG A 79 -82.50 76.14 4.88
CA ARG A 79 -82.58 76.46 6.32
C ARG A 79 -83.07 75.25 7.13
N ALA A 80 -82.47 75.02 8.29
CA ALA A 80 -82.89 73.97 9.21
C ALA A 80 -84.34 74.24 9.67
N TYR A 81 -85.20 73.23 9.57
CA TYR A 81 -86.59 73.30 10.01
C TYR A 81 -86.63 73.31 11.53
N THR A 82 -87.12 74.40 12.11
CA THR A 82 -87.42 74.52 13.54
C THR A 82 -88.92 74.58 13.71
N ASP A 83 -89.47 73.71 14.55
CA ASP A 83 -90.90 73.72 14.86
C ASP A 83 -91.22 74.96 15.70
N GLU A 84 -92.05 75.88 15.18
CA GLU A 84 -92.43 77.13 15.86
C GLU A 84 -93.16 76.87 17.20
N VAL A 85 -93.63 75.63 17.45
CA VAL A 85 -94.26 75.22 18.70
C VAL A 85 -93.24 74.90 19.81
N ALA A 86 -92.00 74.55 19.49
CA ALA A 86 -90.97 74.23 20.49
C ALA A 86 -90.28 75.47 21.08
N VAL A 87 -90.36 76.63 20.41
CA VAL A 87 -89.68 77.86 20.83
C VAL A 87 -90.41 78.57 21.99
N ALA A 88 -91.66 78.22 22.27
CA ALA A 88 -92.46 78.86 23.32
C ALA A 88 -92.20 78.32 24.74
N GLU A 89 -91.44 77.22 24.90
CA GLU A 89 -91.10 76.64 26.21
C GLU A 89 -89.65 76.90 26.67
N GLU A 90 -88.80 77.56 25.87
CA GLU A 90 -87.40 77.91 26.26
C GLU A 90 -87.28 79.35 26.80
N LEU A 91 -88.20 79.78 27.68
CA LEU A 91 -88.07 81.05 28.43
C LEU A 91 -88.11 80.90 29.96
N LEU A 92 -88.04 79.68 30.50
CA LEU A 92 -87.80 79.47 31.92
C LEU A 92 -86.88 78.24 32.13
N ASP A 93 -85.78 78.53 32.82
CA ASP A 93 -84.76 77.63 33.36
C ASP A 93 -83.55 77.22 32.51
N SER A 94 -82.46 77.08 33.27
CA SER A 94 -81.06 77.20 32.88
C SER A 94 -80.45 75.85 32.50
N GLU A 95 -79.29 75.95 31.82
CA GLU A 95 -78.29 74.90 31.59
C GLU A 95 -78.61 73.85 30.50
N GLU A 96 -77.85 73.94 29.40
CA GLU A 96 -77.54 72.87 28.44
C GLU A 96 -78.72 72.05 27.87
N ALA A 97 -79.64 72.69 27.14
CA ALA A 97 -80.61 71.98 26.30
C ALA A 97 -80.07 71.71 24.89
N GLN A 98 -79.62 70.48 24.67
CA GLN A 98 -79.23 69.96 23.35
C GLN A 98 -80.40 70.09 22.35
N ARG A 99 -80.14 70.70 21.19
CA ARG A 99 -81.02 70.71 20.00
C ARG A 99 -81.42 69.28 19.62
N GLY A 100 -82.49 68.76 20.19
CA GLY A 100 -83.08 67.48 19.83
C GLY A 100 -84.18 67.68 18.79
N SER A 101 -83.97 67.24 17.56
CA SER A 101 -85.05 67.22 16.57
C SER A 101 -86.22 66.35 17.01
N ARG A 102 -87.45 66.83 16.76
CA ARG A 102 -88.72 66.15 17.04
C ARG A 102 -88.85 64.77 16.37
N PHE A 103 -88.15 64.54 15.26
CA PHE A 103 -88.24 63.31 14.48
C PHE A 103 -87.02 62.43 14.73
N ARG A 104 -87.23 61.12 14.91
CA ARG A 104 -86.16 60.14 15.13
C ARG A 104 -86.27 58.98 14.15
N LEU A 105 -85.13 58.49 13.69
CA LEU A 105 -85.02 57.31 12.86
C LEU A 105 -84.18 56.25 13.58
N ASP A 106 -84.72 55.05 13.68
CA ASP A 106 -84.04 53.91 14.28
C ASP A 106 -83.29 53.15 13.18
N TYR A 107 -81.95 53.20 13.25
CA TYR A 107 -81.10 52.42 12.34
C TYR A 107 -80.86 51.03 12.90
N LEU A 108 -81.24 50.03 12.11
CA LEU A 108 -81.10 48.61 12.44
C LEU A 108 -80.09 47.96 11.47
N PRO A 109 -79.47 46.82 11.86
CA PRO A 109 -78.58 46.08 11.00
C PRO A 109 -79.19 45.82 9.61
N ASP A 110 -78.35 45.86 8.57
CA ASP A 110 -78.78 45.51 7.21
C ASP A 110 -79.30 44.06 7.17
N PRO A 111 -80.39 43.79 6.44
CA PRO A 111 -80.99 42.45 6.39
C PRO A 111 -80.05 41.46 5.72
N GLN A 112 -79.95 40.24 6.26
CA GLN A 112 -79.13 39.18 5.68
C GLN A 112 -79.95 38.16 4.90
N PHE A 113 -79.46 37.83 3.71
CA PHE A 113 -80.05 36.86 2.82
C PHE A 113 -79.09 35.71 2.53
N SER A 114 -79.63 34.51 2.39
CA SER A 114 -78.89 33.33 1.97
C SER A 114 -79.72 32.46 1.04
N THR A 115 -79.05 31.64 0.23
CA THR A 115 -79.74 30.60 -0.55
C THR A 115 -80.25 29.52 0.39
N ALA A 116 -81.32 28.81 0.02
CA ALA A 116 -81.93 27.77 0.86
C ALA A 116 -80.94 26.71 1.40
N LYS A 117 -79.85 26.43 0.65
CA LYS A 117 -78.78 25.49 1.03
C LYS A 117 -77.43 26.15 1.39
N ARG A 118 -77.35 27.49 1.48
CA ARG A 118 -76.11 28.28 1.69
C ARG A 118 -74.99 27.98 0.67
N GLU A 119 -75.36 27.54 -0.53
CA GLU A 119 -74.43 27.27 -1.62
C GLU A 119 -74.00 28.59 -2.28
N LYS A 120 -72.69 28.77 -2.48
CA LYS A 120 -72.14 29.95 -3.18
C LYS A 120 -72.28 29.88 -4.70
N TRP A 121 -72.56 28.69 -5.23
CA TRP A 121 -72.63 28.41 -6.66
C TRP A 121 -73.91 27.64 -6.96
N ILE A 122 -74.73 28.16 -7.87
CA ILE A 122 -75.92 27.45 -8.37
C ILE A 122 -75.64 27.07 -9.82
N LYS A 123 -75.72 25.77 -10.13
CA LYS A 123 -75.60 25.29 -11.51
C LYS A 123 -77.00 25.27 -12.12
N HIS A 124 -77.16 25.91 -13.27
CA HIS A 124 -78.43 25.94 -13.99
C HIS A 124 -78.21 25.62 -15.46
N HIS A 125 -79.11 24.81 -16.02
CA HIS A 125 -79.07 24.47 -17.44
C HIS A 125 -79.89 25.47 -18.25
N PRO A 126 -79.41 25.92 -19.42
CA PRO A 126 -80.16 26.83 -20.29
C PRO A 126 -81.49 26.20 -20.74
N GLY A 127 -82.62 26.91 -20.55
CA GLY A 127 -83.93 26.51 -21.08
C GLY A 127 -85.00 26.14 -20.04
N GLU A 128 -84.66 25.99 -18.76
CA GLU A 128 -85.63 25.74 -17.68
C GLU A 128 -85.97 27.03 -16.90
N PRO A 129 -87.24 27.23 -16.50
CA PRO A 129 -87.64 28.38 -15.68
C PRO A 129 -86.95 28.32 -14.32
N LEU A 130 -86.25 29.39 -13.95
CA LEU A 130 -85.49 29.45 -12.70
C LEU A 130 -86.33 30.08 -11.60
N THR A 131 -86.74 29.27 -10.62
CA THR A 131 -87.37 29.72 -9.38
C THR A 131 -86.35 29.70 -8.25
N LEU A 132 -86.07 30.86 -7.66
CA LEU A 132 -85.15 31.02 -6.55
C LEU A 132 -85.91 31.10 -5.22
N VAL A 133 -85.42 30.33 -4.24
CA VAL A 133 -85.87 30.38 -2.85
C VAL A 133 -84.77 31.02 -2.01
N ILE A 134 -85.03 32.22 -1.53
CA ILE A 134 -84.08 33.03 -0.76
C ILE A 134 -84.53 33.01 0.70
N HIS A 135 -83.68 32.51 1.59
CA HIS A 135 -83.91 32.56 3.02
C HIS A 135 -83.50 33.93 3.56
N LYS A 136 -84.44 34.54 4.29
CA LYS A 136 -84.30 35.83 4.94
C LYS A 136 -84.12 35.60 6.44
N GLU A 137 -83.05 36.13 7.02
CA GLU A 137 -82.89 36.12 8.47
C GLU A 137 -83.89 37.08 9.14
N GLN A 138 -84.34 36.75 10.36
CA GLN A 138 -85.37 37.52 11.04
C GLN A 138 -84.83 38.92 11.40
N ASP A 139 -85.47 39.96 10.85
CA ASP A 139 -85.16 41.36 11.16
C ASP A 139 -86.36 42.09 11.76
N SER A 140 -86.09 43.26 12.35
CA SER A 140 -87.10 44.14 12.94
C SER A 140 -87.36 45.41 12.10
N LEU A 141 -86.91 45.44 10.84
CA LEU A 141 -87.05 46.59 9.94
C LEU A 141 -88.49 46.79 9.46
N GLY A 142 -89.30 45.72 9.40
CA GLY A 142 -90.68 45.78 8.94
C GLY A 142 -90.78 46.25 7.48
N LEU A 143 -89.99 45.62 6.62
CA LEU A 143 -89.92 45.92 5.18
C LEU A 143 -91.13 45.36 4.43
N GLU A 144 -91.72 46.15 3.54
CA GLU A 144 -92.82 45.74 2.68
C GLU A 144 -92.33 44.99 1.43
N SER A 145 -93.20 44.19 0.81
CA SER A 145 -92.85 43.36 -0.35
C SER A 145 -92.22 44.16 -1.51
N HIS A 146 -92.68 45.39 -1.74
CA HIS A 146 -92.20 46.25 -2.82
C HIS A 146 -90.82 46.89 -2.55
N GLU A 147 -90.29 46.78 -1.33
CA GLU A 147 -88.98 47.33 -0.94
C GLU A 147 -87.81 46.40 -1.29
N TYR A 148 -88.09 45.15 -1.67
CA TYR A 148 -87.09 44.18 -2.12
C TYR A 148 -86.95 44.21 -3.64
N ARG A 149 -85.71 44.10 -4.12
CA ARG A 149 -85.40 43.86 -5.54
C ARG A 149 -84.38 42.74 -5.65
N VAL A 150 -84.70 41.69 -6.39
CA VAL A 150 -83.76 40.58 -6.63
C VAL A 150 -83.33 40.62 -8.10
N LYS A 151 -82.04 40.47 -8.37
CA LYS A 151 -81.47 40.48 -9.73
C LYS A 151 -80.52 39.30 -9.94
N ILE A 152 -80.51 38.77 -11.15
CA ILE A 152 -79.55 37.76 -11.62
C ILE A 152 -78.73 38.38 -12.74
N GLY A 153 -77.49 38.75 -12.45
CA GLY A 153 -76.67 39.58 -13.33
C GLY A 153 -77.34 40.93 -13.58
N GLN A 154 -77.87 41.14 -14.78
CA GLN A 154 -78.60 42.34 -15.18
C GLN A 154 -80.13 42.14 -15.25
N VAL A 155 -80.62 40.90 -15.13
CA VAL A 155 -82.05 40.56 -15.26
C VAL A 155 -82.75 40.68 -13.90
N ALA A 156 -83.91 41.33 -13.85
CA ALA A 156 -84.71 41.43 -12.63
C ALA A 156 -85.52 40.13 -12.40
N CYS A 157 -85.60 39.69 -11.15
CA CYS A 157 -86.38 38.52 -10.75
C CYS A 157 -87.74 38.96 -10.20
N ASP A 158 -88.83 38.43 -10.78
CA ASP A 158 -90.19 38.77 -10.36
C ASP A 158 -90.50 38.09 -9.03
N ILE A 159 -90.69 38.89 -7.98
CA ILE A 159 -90.96 38.42 -6.62
C ILE A 159 -92.43 37.98 -6.54
N GLN A 160 -92.65 36.70 -6.26
CA GLN A 160 -93.98 36.10 -6.18
C GLN A 160 -94.54 36.12 -4.76
N ILE A 161 -93.71 35.77 -3.76
CA ILE A 161 -94.12 35.65 -2.36
C ILE A 161 -93.02 36.19 -1.45
N VAL A 162 -93.39 37.06 -0.50
CA VAL A 162 -92.52 37.53 0.60
C VAL A 162 -93.15 37.12 1.93
N SER A 163 -92.51 36.19 2.63
CA SER A 163 -92.85 35.76 3.99
C SER A 163 -91.79 36.25 4.99
N GLU A 164 -92.02 36.10 6.30
CA GLU A 164 -91.05 36.54 7.32
C GLU A 164 -89.67 35.88 7.20
N ARG A 165 -89.59 34.68 6.62
CA ARG A 165 -88.35 33.88 6.51
C ARG A 165 -87.92 33.54 5.09
N VAL A 166 -88.77 33.76 4.09
CA VAL A 166 -88.51 33.29 2.71
C VAL A 166 -89.04 34.27 1.68
N ILE A 167 -88.24 34.51 0.64
CA ILE A 167 -88.61 35.23 -0.57
C ILE A 167 -88.55 34.26 -1.75
N HIS A 168 -89.65 34.11 -2.47
CA HIS A 168 -89.72 33.36 -3.72
C HIS A 168 -89.72 34.33 -4.89
N CYS A 169 -88.77 34.16 -5.82
CA CYS A 169 -88.77 34.92 -7.06
C CYS A 169 -88.53 33.99 -8.26
N SER A 170 -89.11 34.33 -9.40
CA SER A 170 -88.97 33.58 -10.65
C SER A 170 -88.50 34.51 -11.76
N VAL A 171 -87.68 34.02 -12.68
CA VAL A 171 -87.35 34.73 -13.92
C VAL A 171 -88.09 34.06 -15.08
N ASN A 172 -88.95 34.83 -15.77
CA ASN A 172 -89.72 34.34 -16.92
C ASN A 172 -89.01 34.59 -18.26
N GLU A 173 -87.99 35.46 -18.29
CA GLU A 173 -87.17 35.69 -19.48
C GLU A 173 -86.06 34.63 -19.59
N SER A 174 -85.83 34.12 -20.80
CA SER A 174 -84.70 33.24 -21.05
C SER A 174 -83.41 34.03 -20.78
N LEU A 175 -82.54 33.52 -19.91
CA LEU A 175 -81.18 34.07 -19.66
C LEU A 175 -80.24 33.85 -20.87
N GLY A 176 -80.75 34.07 -22.08
CA GLY A 176 -80.31 33.45 -23.33
C GLY A 176 -79.14 34.10 -24.05
N THR A 177 -78.36 34.99 -23.43
CA THR A 177 -77.25 35.67 -24.16
C THR A 177 -76.01 35.99 -23.31
N ALA A 178 -75.94 35.56 -22.05
CA ALA A 178 -74.77 35.82 -21.21
C ALA A 178 -73.95 34.54 -21.00
N GLU A 179 -72.80 34.43 -21.67
CA GLU A 179 -71.80 33.40 -21.34
C GLU A 179 -71.05 33.82 -20.07
N GLY A 180 -71.07 32.97 -19.04
CA GLY A 180 -70.26 33.15 -17.83
C GLY A 180 -71.02 33.08 -16.50
N GLN A 181 -70.31 33.44 -15.44
CA GLN A 181 -70.77 33.42 -14.05
C GLN A 181 -71.65 34.65 -13.75
N LEU A 182 -72.94 34.45 -13.46
CA LEU A 182 -73.89 35.54 -13.20
C LEU A 182 -74.18 35.70 -11.70
N PRO A 183 -73.91 36.85 -11.07
CA PRO A 183 -74.16 37.05 -9.64
C PRO A 183 -75.66 37.24 -9.34
N ILE A 184 -76.16 36.55 -8.31
CA ILE A 184 -77.51 36.73 -7.78
C ILE A 184 -77.44 37.75 -6.63
N THR A 185 -78.10 38.89 -6.79
CA THR A 185 -78.05 40.02 -5.87
C THR A 185 -79.43 40.35 -5.31
N VAL A 186 -79.50 40.59 -4.00
CA VAL A 186 -80.68 41.10 -3.30
C VAL A 186 -80.41 42.54 -2.88
N GLN A 187 -81.32 43.44 -3.24
CA GLN A 187 -81.25 44.87 -3.00
C GLN A 187 -82.41 45.32 -2.10
N VAL A 188 -82.08 46.07 -1.05
CA VAL A 188 -83.04 46.76 -0.16
C VAL A 188 -82.53 48.19 0.07
N GLY A 189 -83.21 49.19 -0.50
CA GLY A 189 -82.70 50.56 -0.51
C GLY A 189 -81.32 50.64 -1.18
N ASN A 190 -80.31 51.12 -0.45
CA ASN A 190 -78.92 51.16 -0.91
C ASN A 190 -78.11 49.90 -0.55
N PHE A 191 -78.66 48.99 0.26
CA PHE A 191 -78.00 47.73 0.58
C PHE A 191 -78.10 46.77 -0.60
N ASN A 192 -76.97 46.25 -1.06
CA ASN A 192 -76.86 45.24 -2.11
C ASN A 192 -76.00 44.07 -1.62
N GLN A 193 -76.57 42.86 -1.56
CA GLN A 193 -75.85 41.65 -1.18
C GLN A 193 -75.86 40.65 -2.34
N THR A 194 -74.67 40.17 -2.74
CA THR A 194 -74.56 39.01 -3.64
C THR A 194 -74.64 37.73 -2.82
N ILE A 195 -75.67 36.91 -3.05
CA ILE A 195 -75.95 35.72 -2.23
C ILE A 195 -75.38 34.42 -2.83
N ALA A 196 -75.25 34.36 -4.15
CA ALA A 196 -74.67 33.23 -4.87
C ALA A 196 -74.33 33.65 -6.32
N THR A 197 -73.56 32.82 -7.01
CA THR A 197 -73.23 33.00 -8.43
C THR A 197 -73.78 31.84 -9.25
N LEU A 198 -74.56 32.14 -10.28
CA LEU A 198 -75.11 31.19 -11.23
C LEU A 198 -74.03 30.82 -12.26
N GLN A 199 -73.69 29.54 -12.37
CA GLN A 199 -72.81 29.02 -13.41
C GLN A 199 -73.65 28.39 -14.52
N LEU A 200 -73.61 28.99 -15.71
CA LEU A 200 -74.10 28.37 -16.94
C LEU A 200 -73.01 27.40 -17.44
N GLY A 201 -73.39 26.16 -17.74
CA GLY A 201 -72.48 25.04 -18.00
C GLY A 201 -71.41 25.33 -19.07
N GLY A 202 -70.14 25.02 -18.73
CA GLY A 202 -68.97 25.20 -19.58
C GLY A 202 -68.57 23.95 -20.38
N SER A 203 -68.15 24.18 -21.62
CA SER A 203 -67.86 23.24 -22.72
C SER A 203 -66.62 22.33 -22.53
N GLU A 204 -66.63 21.20 -23.25
CA GLU A 204 -65.80 19.98 -23.21
C GLU A 204 -64.27 20.13 -23.44
N THR A 205 -63.74 21.35 -23.62
CA THR A 205 -62.33 21.57 -23.98
C THR A 205 -61.33 21.43 -22.81
N ALA A 206 -61.78 21.55 -21.56
CA ALA A 206 -60.94 21.38 -20.37
C ALA A 206 -60.53 19.91 -20.11
N ILE A 207 -61.33 18.95 -20.57
CA ILE A 207 -61.10 17.52 -20.34
C ILE A 207 -59.91 17.02 -21.19
N ILE A 208 -59.80 17.48 -22.45
CA ILE A 208 -58.76 17.04 -23.38
C ILE A 208 -57.36 17.50 -22.93
N VAL A 209 -57.22 18.77 -22.51
CA VAL A 209 -55.92 19.31 -22.04
C VAL A 209 -55.45 18.61 -20.76
N SER A 210 -56.38 18.30 -19.85
CA SER A 210 -56.04 17.57 -18.62
C SER A 210 -55.62 16.13 -18.90
N ILE A 211 -56.22 15.45 -19.87
CA ILE A 211 -55.82 14.09 -20.27
C ILE A 211 -54.42 14.09 -20.89
N VAL A 212 -54.10 15.06 -21.76
CA VAL A 212 -52.78 15.16 -22.40
C VAL A 212 -51.69 15.40 -21.35
N ILE A 213 -51.88 16.33 -20.42
CA ILE A 213 -50.89 16.60 -19.35
C ILE A 213 -50.71 15.38 -18.43
N CYS A 214 -51.81 14.73 -18.03
CA CYS A 214 -51.74 13.50 -17.24
C CYS A 214 -51.02 12.36 -17.98
N SER A 215 -51.24 12.23 -19.29
CA SER A 215 -50.58 11.20 -20.10
C SER A 215 -49.07 11.44 -20.23
N VAL A 216 -48.62 12.69 -20.39
CA VAL A 216 -47.20 13.05 -20.46
C VAL A 216 -46.51 12.83 -19.12
N LEU A 217 -47.16 13.20 -18.00
CA LEU A 217 -46.62 12.98 -16.65
C LEU A 217 -46.54 11.49 -16.30
N LEU A 218 -47.53 10.69 -16.71
CA LEU A 218 -47.49 9.24 -16.57
C LEU A 218 -46.35 8.62 -17.38
N LEU A 219 -46.11 9.10 -18.60
CA LEU A 219 -45.04 8.58 -19.46
C LEU A 219 -43.66 8.92 -18.86
N LEU A 220 -43.47 10.13 -18.33
CA LEU A 220 -42.24 10.52 -17.63
C LEU A 220 -42.01 9.71 -16.33
N SER A 221 -43.05 9.45 -15.55
CA SER A 221 -42.93 8.67 -14.31
C SER A 221 -42.60 7.20 -14.58
N VAL A 222 -43.17 6.60 -15.64
CA VAL A 222 -42.83 5.24 -16.09
C VAL A 222 -41.38 5.17 -16.58
N VAL A 223 -40.90 6.15 -17.36
CA VAL A 223 -39.49 6.19 -17.79
C VAL A 223 -38.54 6.36 -16.60
N ALA A 224 -38.86 7.24 -15.65
CA ALA A 224 -38.06 7.43 -14.44
C ALA A 224 -38.02 6.16 -13.56
N LEU A 225 -39.16 5.47 -13.39
CA LEU A 225 -39.22 4.17 -12.71
C LEU A 225 -38.41 3.11 -13.46
N PHE A 226 -38.48 3.07 -14.80
CA PHE A 226 -37.68 2.14 -15.58
C PHE A 226 -36.17 2.43 -15.44
N VAL A 227 -35.74 3.69 -15.45
CA VAL A 227 -34.34 4.08 -15.20
C VAL A 227 -33.92 3.76 -13.77
N PHE A 228 -34.77 4.02 -12.77
CA PHE A 228 -34.50 3.67 -11.38
C PHE A 228 -34.40 2.15 -11.18
N CYS A 229 -35.36 1.38 -11.70
CA CYS A 229 -35.35 -0.08 -11.65
C CYS A 229 -34.14 -0.66 -12.39
N THR A 230 -33.76 -0.12 -13.56
CA THR A 230 -32.59 -0.59 -14.30
C THR A 230 -31.28 -0.20 -13.60
N LYS A 231 -31.16 1.01 -13.03
CA LYS A 231 -30.00 1.43 -12.25
C LYS A 231 -29.89 0.65 -10.94
N SER A 232 -31.00 0.41 -10.25
CA SER A 232 -31.07 -0.43 -9.04
C SER A 232 -30.68 -1.87 -9.36
N ARG A 233 -31.23 -2.48 -10.41
CA ARG A 233 -30.85 -3.83 -10.86
C ARG A 233 -29.40 -3.92 -11.34
N ARG A 234 -28.82 -2.85 -11.87
CA ARG A 234 -27.39 -2.79 -12.23
C ARG A 234 -26.52 -2.64 -10.99
N ALA A 235 -26.91 -1.79 -10.04
CA ALA A 235 -26.23 -1.60 -8.76
C ALA A 235 -26.27 -2.87 -7.92
N GLU A 236 -27.40 -3.56 -7.87
CA GLU A 236 -27.59 -4.83 -7.18
C GLU A 236 -26.75 -5.94 -7.81
N ARG A 237 -26.72 -6.05 -9.14
CA ARG A 237 -25.81 -6.98 -9.84
C ARG A 237 -24.34 -6.64 -9.62
N TYR A 238 -23.98 -5.35 -9.55
CA TYR A 238 -22.62 -4.92 -9.24
C TYR A 238 -22.24 -5.23 -7.78
N TRP A 239 -23.17 -5.01 -6.85
CA TRP A 239 -23.01 -5.33 -5.43
C TRP A 239 -22.85 -6.84 -5.22
N GLN A 240 -23.70 -7.66 -5.85
CA GLN A 240 -23.58 -9.13 -5.83
C GLN A 240 -22.24 -9.61 -6.39
N LYS A 241 -21.78 -9.04 -7.51
CA LYS A 241 -20.44 -9.35 -8.05
C LYS A 241 -19.33 -8.97 -7.08
N THR A 242 -19.42 -7.82 -6.42
CA THR A 242 -18.43 -7.36 -5.45
C THR A 242 -18.43 -8.23 -4.19
N LEU A 243 -19.61 -8.66 -3.73
CA LEU A 243 -19.77 -9.54 -2.57
C LEU A 243 -19.19 -10.93 -2.85
N LEU A 244 -19.53 -11.54 -3.99
CA LEU A 244 -19.00 -12.85 -4.39
C LEU A 244 -17.47 -12.81 -4.55
N GLN A 245 -16.94 -11.70 -5.09
CA GLN A 245 -15.49 -11.48 -5.16
C GLN A 245 -14.83 -11.35 -3.79
N MET A 246 -15.50 -10.69 -2.83
CA MET A 246 -15.02 -10.56 -1.46
C MET A 246 -15.05 -11.91 -0.73
N GLU A 247 -16.10 -12.70 -0.92
CA GLU A 247 -16.24 -14.04 -0.35
C GLU A 247 -15.22 -15.03 -0.93
N GLU A 248 -14.99 -15.01 -2.25
CA GLU A 248 -13.93 -15.77 -2.89
C GLU A 248 -12.55 -15.36 -2.37
N MET A 249 -12.30 -14.05 -2.25
CA MET A 249 -11.06 -13.55 -1.65
C MET A 249 -10.92 -13.99 -0.19
N GLU A 250 -11.97 -13.91 0.62
CA GLU A 250 -11.97 -14.36 2.01
C GLU A 250 -11.72 -15.88 2.11
N SER A 251 -12.34 -16.68 1.24
CA SER A 251 -12.13 -18.12 1.14
C SER A 251 -10.67 -18.44 0.80
N GLN A 252 -10.11 -17.77 -0.20
CA GLN A 252 -8.68 -17.92 -0.57
C GLN A 252 -7.75 -17.53 0.59
N ILE A 253 -8.04 -16.44 1.31
CA ILE A 253 -7.26 -16.02 2.48
C ILE A 253 -7.34 -17.08 3.58
N ARG A 254 -8.55 -17.56 3.89
CA ARG A 254 -8.79 -18.60 4.89
C ARG A 254 -8.07 -19.89 4.54
N GLU A 255 -8.11 -20.30 3.27
CA GLU A 255 -7.39 -21.46 2.78
C GLU A 255 -5.88 -21.29 2.85
N GLU A 256 -5.33 -20.16 2.42
CA GLU A 256 -3.89 -19.88 2.51
C GLU A 256 -3.41 -19.89 3.96
N ILE A 257 -4.17 -19.29 4.88
CA ILE A 257 -3.86 -19.33 6.33
C ILE A 257 -3.92 -20.77 6.84
N ARG A 258 -4.96 -21.53 6.47
CA ARG A 258 -5.13 -22.93 6.92
C ARG A 258 -4.04 -23.83 6.36
N LYS A 259 -3.69 -23.70 5.07
CA LYS A 259 -2.62 -24.45 4.41
C LYS A 259 -1.28 -24.09 5.02
N GLY A 260 -0.97 -22.80 5.17
CA GLY A 260 0.24 -22.33 5.83
C GLY A 260 0.39 -22.87 7.25
N PHE A 261 -0.68 -22.92 8.03
CA PHE A 261 -0.69 -23.49 9.38
C PHE A 261 -0.54 -25.02 9.39
N ALA A 262 -1.12 -25.72 8.42
CA ALA A 262 -0.96 -27.17 8.28
C ALA A 262 0.47 -27.55 7.86
N GLU A 263 1.03 -26.86 6.87
CA GLU A 263 2.41 -27.02 6.40
C GLU A 263 3.42 -26.82 7.55
N LEU A 264 3.19 -25.81 8.40
CA LEU A 264 3.97 -25.54 9.62
C LEU A 264 4.04 -26.74 10.58
N GLN A 265 3.02 -27.60 10.63
CA GLN A 265 2.97 -28.73 11.56
C GLN A 265 3.52 -30.04 10.97
N THR A 266 3.47 -30.22 9.65
CA THR A 266 3.81 -31.50 9.00
C THR A 266 5.23 -31.57 8.44
N ASP A 267 5.86 -30.44 8.09
CA ASP A 267 7.06 -30.44 7.23
C ASP A 267 8.39 -30.77 7.93
N MET A 268 8.49 -30.55 9.25
CA MET A 268 9.74 -30.72 10.00
C MET A 268 10.26 -32.17 10.02
N THR A 269 9.36 -33.17 9.99
CA THR A 269 9.73 -34.58 10.17
C THR A 269 10.20 -35.28 8.89
N ASP A 270 9.75 -34.80 7.72
CA ASP A 270 10.06 -35.43 6.44
C ASP A 270 11.46 -35.04 5.95
N LEU A 271 11.83 -33.77 6.13
CA LEU A 271 13.14 -33.23 5.73
C LEU A 271 14.31 -33.94 6.44
N THR A 272 14.16 -34.24 7.73
CA THR A 272 15.19 -34.92 8.53
C THR A 272 15.43 -36.37 8.07
N LYS A 273 14.39 -37.06 7.60
CA LYS A 273 14.50 -38.46 7.15
C LYS A 273 15.18 -38.58 5.79
N GLU A 274 14.98 -37.57 4.93
CA GLU A 274 15.53 -37.54 3.57
C GLU A 274 17.01 -37.14 3.57
N LEU A 275 17.41 -36.18 4.42
CA LEU A 275 18.81 -35.74 4.57
C LEU A 275 19.75 -36.81 5.16
N ASN A 276 19.24 -37.64 6.07
CA ASN A 276 20.04 -38.65 6.78
C ASN A 276 20.43 -39.86 5.90
N ARG A 277 19.96 -39.93 4.65
CA ARG A 277 20.33 -40.98 3.69
C ARG A 277 21.54 -40.55 2.86
N SER A 278 22.73 -40.76 3.46
CA SER A 278 24.00 -41.00 2.75
C SER A 278 24.35 -39.98 1.65
N GLN A 279 24.63 -38.73 2.02
CA GLN A 279 25.32 -37.77 1.16
C GLN A 279 26.72 -37.49 1.74
N GLY A 280 27.77 -37.71 0.95
CA GLY A 280 29.12 -37.31 1.33
C GLY A 280 29.23 -35.78 1.30
N ILE A 281 29.78 -35.16 2.35
CA ILE A 281 29.94 -33.71 2.40
C ILE A 281 31.08 -33.31 1.44
N PRO A 282 30.83 -32.48 0.41
CA PRO A 282 31.83 -32.12 -0.59
C PRO A 282 32.74 -31.01 -0.07
N PHE A 283 33.51 -31.29 0.99
CA PHE A 283 34.49 -30.34 1.53
C PHE A 283 35.56 -30.01 0.49
N LEU A 284 35.85 -28.72 0.36
CA LEU A 284 37.01 -28.26 -0.40
C LEU A 284 38.29 -28.58 0.35
N GLU A 285 39.33 -28.90 -0.42
CA GLU A 285 40.68 -29.01 0.10
C GLU A 285 41.15 -27.68 0.72
N TYR A 286 42.06 -27.77 1.68
CA TYR A 286 42.57 -26.62 2.42
C TYR A 286 43.06 -25.48 1.51
N LYS A 287 43.80 -25.81 0.44
CA LYS A 287 44.31 -24.84 -0.53
C LYS A 287 43.19 -24.05 -1.23
N HIS A 288 42.05 -24.69 -1.52
CA HIS A 288 40.89 -24.05 -2.15
C HIS A 288 40.12 -23.19 -1.14
N PHE A 289 39.96 -23.69 0.10
CA PHE A 289 39.39 -22.90 1.19
C PHE A 289 40.20 -21.61 1.45
N VAL A 290 41.52 -21.72 1.54
CA VAL A 290 42.42 -20.57 1.76
C VAL A 290 42.35 -19.59 0.60
N THR A 291 42.50 -20.05 -0.64
CA THR A 291 42.49 -19.16 -1.82
C THR A 291 41.15 -18.45 -1.99
N ARG A 292 40.01 -19.14 -1.79
CA ARG A 292 38.66 -18.53 -1.83
C ARG A 292 38.43 -17.53 -0.70
N THR A 293 38.92 -17.80 0.50
CA THR A 293 38.76 -16.90 1.66
C THR A 293 39.67 -15.68 1.59
N PHE A 294 40.89 -15.84 1.08
CA PHE A 294 41.91 -14.80 1.06
C PHE A 294 41.80 -13.91 -0.17
N PHE A 295 41.36 -14.47 -1.31
CA PHE A 295 41.25 -13.80 -2.60
C PHE A 295 39.87 -14.02 -3.29
N PRO A 296 38.74 -13.65 -2.64
CA PRO A 296 37.40 -13.97 -3.13
C PRO A 296 37.08 -13.38 -4.51
N LYS A 297 37.68 -12.25 -4.89
CA LYS A 297 37.50 -11.63 -6.22
C LYS A 297 38.26 -12.33 -7.34
N CYS A 298 39.38 -12.99 -7.05
CA CYS A 298 40.07 -13.79 -8.05
C CYS A 298 39.28 -15.08 -8.31
N SER A 299 38.69 -15.67 -7.27
CA SER A 299 37.85 -16.87 -7.40
C SER A 299 36.70 -16.69 -8.39
N SER A 300 36.02 -15.53 -8.39
CA SER A 300 34.92 -15.27 -9.35
C SER A 300 35.41 -15.16 -10.80
N LEU A 301 36.59 -14.58 -11.05
CA LEU A 301 37.15 -14.45 -12.40
C LEU A 301 37.66 -15.78 -12.96
N TYR A 302 38.15 -16.67 -12.09
CA TYR A 302 38.53 -18.02 -12.48
C TYR A 302 37.31 -18.90 -12.66
N GLU A 303 36.31 -18.83 -11.77
CA GLU A 303 35.00 -19.46 -11.96
C GLU A 303 34.33 -19.00 -13.25
N GLU A 304 34.45 -17.70 -13.63
CA GLU A 304 34.03 -17.17 -14.94
C GLU A 304 34.87 -17.69 -16.12
N ARG A 305 36.16 -18.04 -15.93
CA ARG A 305 36.97 -18.65 -17.00
C ARG A 305 36.76 -20.15 -17.16
N TYR A 306 36.28 -20.85 -16.13
CA TYR A 306 35.66 -22.16 -16.31
C TYR A 306 34.38 -22.08 -17.18
N ILE A 307 33.89 -20.88 -17.56
CA ILE A 307 32.67 -20.64 -18.36
C ILE A 307 32.96 -20.49 -19.87
N LEU A 308 34.20 -20.33 -20.32
CA LEU A 308 34.49 -20.38 -21.76
C LEU A 308 35.36 -21.60 -22.09
N PRO A 309 34.88 -22.59 -22.87
CA PRO A 309 35.76 -23.61 -23.38
C PRO A 309 36.68 -22.97 -24.43
N SER A 310 37.94 -22.75 -24.07
CA SER A 310 39.03 -22.67 -25.03
C SER A 310 39.23 -24.06 -25.64
N GLN A 311 38.51 -24.35 -26.72
CA GLN A 311 38.85 -25.45 -27.63
C GLN A 311 38.95 -24.92 -29.05
N THR A 312 40.10 -24.33 -29.38
CA THR A 312 40.69 -24.59 -30.69
C THR A 312 41.13 -26.05 -30.68
N LEU A 313 40.31 -26.89 -31.32
CA LEU A 313 40.57 -28.30 -31.53
C LEU A 313 41.83 -28.47 -32.40
N ASN A 314 43.01 -28.51 -31.77
CA ASN A 314 44.19 -29.11 -32.39
C ASN A 314 44.40 -30.49 -31.79
N SER A 315 44.29 -31.47 -32.68
CA SER A 315 44.54 -32.88 -32.46
C SER A 315 45.96 -33.11 -31.93
N GLN A 316 46.10 -33.36 -30.63
CA GLN A 316 47.00 -34.34 -30.03
C GLN A 316 46.75 -34.38 -28.52
N GLY A 317 46.60 -35.58 -27.97
CA GLY A 317 46.14 -35.83 -26.62
C GLY A 317 46.90 -35.03 -25.56
N SER A 318 46.23 -34.04 -24.97
CA SER A 318 46.58 -33.46 -23.69
C SER A 318 45.28 -33.06 -23.00
N SER A 319 45.09 -33.56 -21.77
CA SER A 319 43.95 -33.25 -20.91
C SER A 319 43.80 -31.73 -20.77
N PRO A 320 42.58 -31.18 -20.62
CA PRO A 320 42.39 -29.75 -20.42
C PRO A 320 43.11 -29.34 -19.12
N VAL A 321 44.07 -28.43 -19.23
CA VAL A 321 44.82 -27.92 -18.08
C VAL A 321 43.86 -27.11 -17.21
N GLN A 322 43.57 -27.61 -16.02
CA GLN A 322 42.74 -26.98 -15.01
C GLN A 322 43.47 -25.70 -14.54
N GLU A 323 43.04 -24.52 -15.01
CA GLU A 323 43.66 -23.25 -14.59
C GLU A 323 43.31 -22.98 -13.12
N THR A 324 44.27 -23.25 -12.23
CA THR A 324 44.20 -22.99 -10.79
C THR A 324 44.73 -21.59 -10.47
N HIS A 325 44.39 -21.05 -9.29
CA HIS A 325 44.87 -19.75 -8.83
C HIS A 325 46.41 -19.64 -8.97
N PRO A 326 47.01 -18.51 -9.37
CA PRO A 326 48.45 -18.41 -9.66
C PRO A 326 49.37 -18.85 -8.51
N LEU A 327 48.90 -18.74 -7.27
CA LEU A 327 49.58 -19.21 -6.05
C LEU A 327 49.66 -20.74 -5.92
N LEU A 328 48.87 -21.48 -6.69
CA LEU A 328 48.86 -22.94 -6.77
C LEU A 328 49.61 -23.45 -8.01
N GLY A 329 50.05 -22.54 -8.89
CA GLY A 329 50.78 -22.85 -10.11
C GLY A 329 52.28 -22.59 -10.00
N GLU A 330 52.99 -22.90 -11.08
CA GLU A 330 54.42 -22.61 -11.20
C GLU A 330 54.68 -21.12 -11.39
N TRP A 331 55.80 -20.63 -10.84
CA TRP A 331 56.22 -19.25 -10.99
C TRP A 331 56.88 -19.07 -12.37
N LYS A 332 56.11 -18.53 -13.33
CA LYS A 332 56.56 -18.34 -14.71
C LYS A 332 57.46 -17.10 -14.83
N ILE A 333 58.78 -17.31 -14.95
CA ILE A 333 59.79 -16.25 -15.19
C ILE A 333 60.56 -16.56 -16.48
N PRO A 334 60.87 -15.53 -17.31
CA PRO A 334 61.82 -15.66 -18.43
C PRO A 334 63.17 -16.25 -17.98
N GLU A 335 63.70 -17.21 -18.76
CA GLU A 335 64.90 -17.98 -18.35
C GLU A 335 66.14 -17.12 -18.14
N SER A 336 66.25 -16.01 -18.89
CA SER A 336 67.38 -15.07 -18.84
C SER A 336 67.51 -14.31 -17.52
N CYS A 337 66.40 -14.06 -16.84
CA CYS A 337 66.36 -13.27 -15.59
C CYS A 337 66.10 -14.14 -14.35
N ARG A 338 65.83 -15.42 -14.55
CA ARG A 338 65.51 -16.40 -13.50
C ARG A 338 66.49 -16.40 -12.31
N PRO A 339 67.83 -16.51 -12.49
CA PRO A 339 68.75 -16.57 -11.35
C PRO A 339 68.75 -15.28 -10.52
N ASN A 340 68.77 -14.11 -11.16
CA ASN A 340 68.78 -12.81 -10.47
C ASN A 340 67.47 -12.57 -9.71
N MET A 341 66.33 -12.92 -10.33
CA MET A 341 65.02 -12.78 -9.70
C MET A 341 64.81 -13.78 -8.55
N GLU A 342 65.31 -15.01 -8.66
CA GLU A 342 65.28 -15.99 -7.57
C GLU A 342 66.14 -15.52 -6.38
N GLU A 343 67.33 -14.99 -6.65
CA GLU A 343 68.20 -14.40 -5.61
C GLU A 343 67.55 -13.17 -4.98
N GLY A 344 66.97 -12.28 -5.78
CA GLY A 344 66.24 -11.10 -5.32
C GLY A 344 65.04 -11.46 -4.44
N ILE A 345 64.24 -12.46 -4.82
CA ILE A 345 63.12 -12.96 -4.01
C ILE A 345 63.61 -13.63 -2.71
N SER A 346 64.73 -14.37 -2.75
CA SER A 346 65.32 -14.96 -1.55
C SER A 346 65.79 -13.88 -0.57
N LEU A 347 66.46 -12.84 -1.07
CA LEU A 347 66.89 -11.70 -0.27
C LEU A 347 65.68 -10.92 0.29
N PHE A 348 64.64 -10.71 -0.52
CA PHE A 348 63.39 -10.09 -0.07
C PHE A 348 62.68 -10.93 0.98
N SER A 349 62.76 -12.26 0.87
CA SER A 349 62.29 -13.18 1.91
C SER A 349 63.04 -13.03 3.20
N SER A 350 64.36 -12.88 3.15
CA SER A 350 65.15 -12.56 4.34
C SER A 350 64.71 -11.24 4.98
N LEU A 351 64.40 -10.22 4.19
CA LEU A 351 63.87 -8.95 4.68
C LEU A 351 62.49 -9.08 5.32
N LEU A 352 61.53 -9.78 4.70
CA LEU A 352 60.20 -9.99 5.30
C LEU A 352 60.25 -10.87 6.55
N ASN A 353 61.29 -11.70 6.73
CA ASN A 353 61.56 -12.42 7.97
C ASN A 353 62.24 -11.55 9.04
N ASN A 354 62.60 -10.30 8.74
CA ASN A 354 63.04 -9.33 9.73
C ASN A 354 61.84 -8.57 10.28
N LYS A 355 61.57 -8.77 11.57
CA LYS A 355 60.45 -8.16 12.29
C LYS A 355 60.34 -6.64 12.14
N HIS A 356 61.47 -5.94 12.26
CA HIS A 356 61.49 -4.48 12.16
C HIS A 356 61.24 -4.01 10.72
N PHE A 357 61.80 -4.71 9.73
CA PHE A 357 61.53 -4.42 8.32
C PHE A 357 60.03 -4.55 8.03
N LEU A 358 59.42 -5.68 8.38
CA LEU A 358 58.04 -5.98 8.02
C LEU A 358 57.04 -5.00 8.66
N ILE A 359 57.24 -4.64 9.93
CA ILE A 359 56.38 -3.66 10.61
C ILE A 359 56.52 -2.27 9.97
N VAL A 360 57.74 -1.81 9.72
CA VAL A 360 57.97 -0.51 9.05
C VAL A 360 57.42 -0.52 7.63
N PHE A 361 57.57 -1.63 6.90
CA PHE A 361 57.05 -1.82 5.56
C PHE A 361 55.52 -1.72 5.51
N VAL A 362 54.80 -2.41 6.41
CA VAL A 362 53.34 -2.32 6.49
C VAL A 362 52.90 -0.89 6.81
N HIS A 363 53.47 -0.27 7.84
CA HIS A 363 53.13 1.11 8.23
C HIS A 363 53.40 2.12 7.11
N ALA A 364 54.54 2.00 6.42
CA ALA A 364 54.88 2.89 5.31
C ALA A 364 53.85 2.81 4.17
N LEU A 365 53.34 1.62 3.88
CA LEU A 365 52.29 1.41 2.87
C LEU A 365 50.93 1.94 3.33
N GLU A 366 50.53 1.65 4.57
CA GLU A 366 49.23 2.08 5.10
C GLU A 366 49.07 3.60 5.23
N GLN A 367 50.17 4.31 5.45
CA GLN A 367 50.18 5.77 5.52
C GLN A 367 49.93 6.46 4.17
N GLN A 368 50.00 5.73 3.05
CA GLN A 368 49.79 6.30 1.72
C GLN A 368 48.31 6.50 1.40
N LYS A 369 47.97 7.68 0.88
CA LYS A 369 46.58 8.04 0.54
C LYS A 369 46.02 7.24 -0.63
N ASP A 370 46.87 6.84 -1.57
CA ASP A 370 46.50 6.04 -2.75
C ASP A 370 46.49 4.53 -2.48
N PHE A 371 46.87 4.10 -1.27
CA PHE A 371 46.81 2.70 -0.86
C PHE A 371 45.41 2.33 -0.36
N ALA A 372 44.57 1.90 -1.30
CA ALA A 372 43.15 1.61 -1.08
C ALA A 372 42.92 0.37 -0.19
N VAL A 373 41.71 0.25 0.39
CA VAL A 373 41.30 -0.89 1.23
C VAL A 373 41.48 -2.24 0.50
N ARG A 374 41.23 -2.29 -0.81
CA ARG A 374 41.46 -3.49 -1.62
C ARG A 374 42.93 -3.91 -1.60
N ASP A 375 43.84 -2.96 -1.74
CA ASP A 375 45.29 -3.20 -1.81
C ASP A 375 45.81 -3.61 -0.43
N ARG A 376 45.28 -3.02 0.66
CA ARG A 376 45.53 -3.46 2.04
C ARG A 376 45.14 -4.92 2.24
N CYS A 377 43.95 -5.30 1.79
CA CYS A 377 43.47 -6.67 1.89
C CYS A 377 44.31 -7.65 1.06
N SER A 378 44.69 -7.25 -0.15
CA SER A 378 45.54 -8.05 -1.04
C SER A 378 46.92 -8.26 -0.42
N LEU A 379 47.55 -7.20 0.08
CA LEU A 379 48.85 -7.28 0.76
C LEU A 379 48.77 -8.20 1.99
N ALA A 380 47.77 -8.03 2.84
CA ALA A 380 47.57 -8.88 4.02
C ALA A 380 47.47 -10.37 3.64
N SER A 381 46.65 -10.70 2.63
CA SER A 381 46.52 -12.06 2.12
C SER A 381 47.80 -12.62 1.52
N LEU A 382 48.56 -11.82 0.76
CA LEU A 382 49.85 -12.24 0.22
C LEU A 382 50.88 -12.47 1.33
N LEU A 383 50.93 -11.59 2.33
CA LEU A 383 51.79 -11.75 3.51
C LEU A 383 51.43 -13.02 4.29
N THR A 384 50.13 -13.33 4.45
CA THR A 384 49.71 -14.58 5.09
C THR A 384 50.22 -15.80 4.31
N ILE A 385 50.16 -15.79 2.98
CA ILE A 385 50.66 -16.91 2.15
C ILE A 385 52.18 -17.01 2.21
N ALA A 386 52.89 -15.88 2.08
CA ALA A 386 54.35 -15.83 2.13
C ALA A 386 54.91 -16.34 3.47
N LEU A 387 54.20 -16.07 4.56
CA LEU A 387 54.57 -16.45 5.93
C LEU A 387 53.80 -17.68 6.44
N HIS A 388 53.07 -18.39 5.57
CA HIS A 388 52.21 -19.51 5.96
C HIS A 388 53.00 -20.65 6.60
N GLY A 389 54.21 -20.93 6.11
CA GLY A 389 55.10 -21.93 6.72
C GLY A 389 55.73 -21.49 8.06
N LYS A 390 55.44 -20.28 8.55
CA LYS A 390 56.00 -19.71 9.79
C LYS A 390 54.91 -18.99 10.60
N LEU A 391 53.81 -19.68 10.91
CA LEU A 391 52.65 -19.06 11.56
C LEU A 391 52.98 -18.45 12.94
N GLU A 392 53.98 -18.97 13.65
CA GLU A 392 54.48 -18.39 14.91
C GLU A 392 55.00 -16.96 14.69
N TYR A 393 55.87 -16.77 13.70
CA TYR A 393 56.42 -15.47 13.33
C TYR A 393 55.31 -14.54 12.83
N TYR A 394 54.43 -15.03 11.96
CA TYR A 394 53.28 -14.28 11.48
C TYR A 394 52.38 -13.79 12.63
N THR A 395 52.12 -14.65 13.62
CA THR A 395 51.30 -14.32 14.80
C THR A 395 51.98 -13.24 15.66
N SER A 396 53.30 -13.30 15.83
CA SER A 396 54.06 -12.26 16.54
C SER A 396 53.94 -10.89 15.85
N ILE A 397 54.08 -10.85 14.53
CA ILE A 397 53.94 -9.62 13.74
C ILE A 397 52.50 -9.08 13.81
N MET A 398 51.51 -9.96 13.66
CA MET A 398 50.11 -9.59 13.77
C MET A 398 49.78 -9.00 15.15
N LYS A 399 50.28 -9.59 16.24
CA LYS A 399 50.09 -9.07 17.60
C LYS A 399 50.65 -7.65 17.75
N GLU A 400 51.86 -7.38 17.25
CA GLU A 400 52.45 -6.04 17.35
C GLU A 400 51.70 -5.00 16.52
N LEU A 401 51.32 -5.31 15.29
CA LEU A 401 50.51 -4.42 14.47
C LEU A 401 49.10 -4.21 15.09
N LEU A 402 48.54 -5.21 15.76
CA LEU A 402 47.28 -5.09 16.48
C LEU A 402 47.42 -4.18 17.70
N VAL A 403 48.55 -4.24 18.41
CA VAL A 403 48.84 -3.33 19.53
C VAL A 403 48.82 -1.88 19.04
N ASP A 404 49.48 -1.58 17.91
CA ASP A 404 49.46 -0.24 17.31
C ASP A 404 48.03 0.20 16.93
N LEU A 405 47.22 -0.71 16.39
CA LEU A 405 45.81 -0.46 16.06
C LEU A 405 44.96 -0.21 17.32
N ILE A 406 45.21 -0.96 18.40
CA ILE A 406 44.53 -0.80 19.69
C ILE A 406 44.86 0.57 20.27
N ASP A 407 46.13 0.98 20.27
CA ASP A 407 46.55 2.30 20.76
C ASP A 407 45.86 3.44 19.99
N ALA A 408 45.83 3.33 18.66
CA ALA A 408 45.14 4.30 17.81
C ALA A 408 43.62 4.34 18.06
N SER A 409 43.02 3.20 18.39
CA SER A 409 41.57 3.08 18.64
C SER A 409 41.18 3.53 20.05
N ALA A 410 41.98 3.20 21.06
CA ALA A 410 41.78 3.57 22.45
C ALA A 410 41.81 5.09 22.64
N ALA A 411 42.64 5.81 21.87
CA ALA A 411 42.68 7.27 21.87
C ALA A 411 41.41 7.93 21.27
N LYS A 412 40.60 7.18 20.51
CA LYS A 412 39.38 7.69 19.86
C LYS A 412 38.13 7.10 20.52
N ASN A 413 37.71 5.94 20.05
CA ASN A 413 36.58 5.21 20.59
C ASN A 413 36.92 3.71 20.53
N PRO A 414 37.22 3.08 21.68
CA PRO A 414 37.62 1.68 21.70
C PRO A 414 36.52 0.76 21.18
N LYS A 415 35.23 1.11 21.30
CA LYS A 415 34.11 0.30 20.78
C LYS A 415 34.05 0.21 19.25
N LEU A 416 34.77 1.06 18.53
CA LEU A 416 34.82 1.03 17.06
C LEU A 416 35.96 0.14 16.51
N MET A 417 36.85 -0.34 17.39
CA MET A 417 37.94 -1.22 17.01
C MET A 417 37.41 -2.50 16.34
N LEU A 418 38.09 -2.94 15.28
CA LEU A 418 37.76 -4.14 14.51
C LEU A 418 36.36 -4.13 13.87
N ARG A 419 35.64 -3.00 13.82
CA ARG A 419 34.28 -2.96 13.27
C ARG A 419 34.23 -3.06 11.73
N ARG A 420 35.25 -2.56 11.04
CA ARG A 420 35.39 -2.58 9.57
C ARG A 420 36.80 -3.05 9.23
N THR A 421 37.05 -3.48 8.00
CA THR A 421 38.41 -3.82 7.56
C THR A 421 39.02 -2.59 6.90
N GLU A 422 39.76 -1.82 7.68
CA GLU A 422 40.39 -0.58 7.23
C GLU A 422 41.92 -0.66 7.25
N SER A 423 42.51 -1.63 7.95
CA SER A 423 43.95 -1.90 7.96
C SER A 423 44.31 -3.31 7.46
N VAL A 424 45.58 -3.47 7.09
CA VAL A 424 46.27 -4.71 6.73
C VAL A 424 46.17 -5.71 7.89
N VAL A 425 46.41 -5.26 9.12
CA VAL A 425 46.39 -6.16 10.29
C VAL A 425 45.00 -6.74 10.56
N GLU A 426 43.93 -6.00 10.29
CA GLU A 426 42.56 -6.50 10.43
C GLU A 426 42.26 -7.62 9.44
N LYS A 427 42.78 -7.52 8.20
CA LYS A 427 42.69 -8.60 7.24
C LYS A 427 43.63 -9.76 7.60
N MET A 428 44.83 -9.48 8.10
CA MET A 428 45.75 -10.51 8.62
C MET A 428 45.09 -11.33 9.73
N LEU A 429 44.38 -10.68 10.66
CA LEU A 429 43.61 -11.34 11.72
C LEU A 429 42.51 -12.22 11.15
N THR A 430 41.77 -11.74 10.15
CA THR A 430 40.73 -12.52 9.47
C THR A 430 41.32 -13.78 8.84
N ASN A 431 42.48 -13.65 8.18
CA ASN A 431 43.18 -14.77 7.56
C ASN A 431 43.73 -15.76 8.61
N TRP A 432 44.29 -15.25 9.71
CA TRP A 432 44.76 -16.04 10.85
C TRP A 432 43.63 -16.87 11.47
N MET A 433 42.51 -16.23 11.77
CA MET A 433 41.31 -16.92 12.27
C MET A 433 40.86 -18.01 11.30
N SER A 434 40.91 -17.77 10.00
CA SER A 434 40.53 -18.77 9.00
C SER A 434 41.45 -20.00 9.01
N ILE A 435 42.77 -19.79 9.21
CA ILE A 435 43.74 -20.89 9.33
C ILE A 435 43.46 -21.69 10.60
N CYS A 436 43.43 -21.03 11.75
CA CYS A 436 43.29 -21.71 13.04
C CYS A 436 41.92 -22.37 13.24
N MET A 437 40.86 -21.80 12.66
CA MET A 437 39.50 -22.33 12.80
C MET A 437 39.13 -23.35 11.72
N TYR A 438 39.98 -23.61 10.72
CA TYR A 438 39.66 -24.56 9.63
C TYR A 438 39.38 -25.97 10.16
N SER A 439 40.16 -26.45 11.14
CA SER A 439 39.94 -27.76 11.75
C SER A 439 38.58 -27.84 12.47
N CYS A 440 38.26 -26.84 13.29
CA CYS A 440 36.96 -26.72 13.96
C CYS A 440 35.80 -26.66 12.94
N LEU A 441 35.98 -25.86 11.88
CA LEU A 441 35.02 -25.73 10.79
C LEU A 441 34.79 -27.07 10.11
N ARG A 442 35.84 -27.80 9.73
CA ARG A 442 35.72 -29.06 8.99
C ARG A 442 35.18 -30.20 9.86
N GLU A 443 35.63 -30.30 11.11
CA GLU A 443 35.34 -31.45 11.98
C GLU A 443 34.09 -31.29 12.84
N THR A 444 33.62 -30.07 13.09
CA THR A 444 32.50 -29.81 14.04
C THR A 444 31.35 -29.03 13.40
N VAL A 445 31.66 -27.96 12.65
CA VAL A 445 30.63 -27.05 12.12
C VAL A 445 30.17 -27.45 10.71
N GLY A 446 31.03 -28.11 9.93
CA GLY A 446 30.82 -28.34 8.51
C GLY A 446 29.63 -29.23 8.21
N GLU A 447 29.42 -30.29 9.00
CA GLU A 447 28.24 -31.15 8.86
C GLU A 447 26.92 -30.41 9.13
N PRO A 448 26.68 -29.80 10.32
CA PRO A 448 25.43 -29.08 10.55
C PRO A 448 25.24 -27.90 9.58
N PHE A 449 26.33 -27.27 9.13
CA PHE A 449 26.23 -26.22 8.12
C PHE A 449 25.79 -26.76 6.76
N PHE A 450 26.38 -27.86 6.29
CA PHE A 450 25.98 -28.50 5.04
C PHE A 450 24.54 -29.00 5.09
N LEU A 451 24.13 -29.60 6.21
CA LEU A 451 22.75 -30.05 6.40
C LEU A 451 21.76 -28.86 6.36
N LEU A 452 22.10 -27.71 6.94
CA LEU A 452 21.29 -26.50 6.80
C LEU A 452 21.16 -26.04 5.35
N LEU A 453 22.24 -26.09 4.56
CA LEU A 453 22.21 -25.73 3.14
C LEU A 453 21.32 -26.66 2.33
N CYS A 454 21.44 -27.97 2.53
CA CYS A 454 20.58 -28.95 1.89
C CYS A 454 19.12 -28.78 2.30
N ALA A 455 18.86 -28.52 3.60
CA ALA A 455 17.53 -28.24 4.11
C ALA A 455 16.91 -26.98 3.47
N ILE A 456 17.67 -25.88 3.37
CA ILE A 456 17.23 -24.65 2.68
C ILE A 456 16.89 -24.95 1.22
N LYS A 457 17.79 -25.62 0.49
CA LYS A 457 17.61 -25.90 -0.94
C LYS A 457 16.40 -26.80 -1.20
N GLN A 458 16.24 -27.88 -0.42
CA GLN A 458 15.08 -28.77 -0.51
C GLN A 458 13.78 -28.05 -0.17
N GLN A 459 13.77 -27.21 0.86
CA GLN A 459 12.60 -26.43 1.26
C GLN A 459 12.17 -25.44 0.18
N ILE A 460 13.12 -24.77 -0.48
CA ILE A 460 12.85 -23.87 -1.61
C ILE A 460 12.27 -24.68 -2.79
N ASN A 461 12.91 -25.80 -3.14
CA ASN A 461 12.52 -26.66 -4.27
C ASN A 461 11.16 -27.36 -4.11
N LYS A 462 10.61 -27.41 -2.90
CA LYS A 462 9.27 -27.93 -2.61
C LYS A 462 8.15 -27.01 -3.12
N GLY A 463 8.45 -25.74 -3.34
CA GLY A 463 7.50 -24.74 -3.85
C GLY A 463 7.82 -24.29 -5.26
N SER A 464 6.92 -23.51 -5.85
CA SER A 464 7.16 -22.86 -7.14
C SER A 464 8.22 -21.77 -7.03
N ILE A 465 9.05 -21.68 -8.07
CA ILE A 465 10.10 -20.67 -8.22
C ILE A 465 9.89 -19.99 -9.57
N ASP A 466 9.72 -18.67 -9.56
CA ASP A 466 9.65 -17.90 -10.79
C ASP A 466 11.07 -17.79 -11.41
N ALA A 467 11.26 -18.28 -12.63
CA ALA A 467 12.58 -18.45 -13.24
C ALA A 467 13.18 -17.12 -13.74
N ILE A 468 12.36 -16.08 -13.85
CA ILE A 468 12.76 -14.77 -14.38
C ILE A 468 13.06 -13.81 -13.22
N THR A 469 12.12 -13.64 -12.30
CA THR A 469 12.26 -12.77 -11.12
C THR A 469 13.06 -13.41 -9.99
N GLY A 470 13.22 -14.73 -10.00
CA GLY A 470 13.82 -15.47 -8.89
C GLY A 470 12.97 -15.50 -7.62
N LYS A 471 11.70 -15.06 -7.63
CA LYS A 471 10.86 -15.12 -6.42
C LYS A 471 10.37 -16.55 -6.18
N ALA A 472 10.49 -17.04 -4.94
CA ALA A 472 10.12 -18.40 -4.55
C ALA A 472 8.99 -18.43 -3.53
N ARG A 473 8.16 -19.48 -3.56
CA ARG A 473 7.07 -19.69 -2.59
C ARG A 473 7.61 -19.82 -1.15
N TYR A 474 8.70 -20.58 -0.99
CA TYR A 474 9.36 -20.79 0.31
C TYR A 474 10.72 -20.10 0.31
N THR A 475 10.94 -19.26 1.30
CA THR A 475 12.17 -18.47 1.51
C THR A 475 12.17 -17.92 2.93
N LEU A 476 13.33 -17.49 3.42
CA LEU A 476 13.45 -16.72 4.66
C LEU A 476 13.50 -15.20 4.40
N ASN A 477 13.65 -14.79 3.14
CA ASN A 477 13.83 -13.40 2.75
C ASN A 477 12.56 -12.86 2.07
N GLU A 478 12.05 -11.73 2.57
CA GLU A 478 10.82 -11.10 2.09
C GLU A 478 10.92 -10.59 0.63
N GLU A 479 12.08 -10.09 0.21
CA GLU A 479 12.28 -9.56 -1.16
C GLU A 479 12.20 -10.68 -2.20
N TRP A 480 12.64 -11.87 -1.81
CA TRP A 480 12.64 -13.09 -2.62
C TRP A 480 11.33 -13.90 -2.51
N LEU A 481 10.34 -13.38 -1.78
CA LEU A 481 9.07 -14.06 -1.56
C LEU A 481 8.12 -13.91 -2.76
N LEU A 482 7.62 -15.03 -3.25
CA LEU A 482 6.58 -15.05 -4.28
C LEU A 482 5.22 -14.68 -3.66
N ARG A 483 4.77 -13.45 -3.96
CA ARG A 483 3.51 -12.86 -3.46
C ARG A 483 2.32 -13.14 -4.37
N GLU A 484 2.30 -14.31 -4.99
CA GLU A 484 1.19 -14.79 -5.80
C GLU A 484 0.70 -16.15 -5.29
N ASN A 485 -0.60 -16.39 -5.46
CA ASN A 485 -1.20 -17.69 -5.20
C ASN A 485 -1.11 -18.54 -6.48
N ILE A 486 -0.02 -19.30 -6.59
CA ILE A 486 0.20 -20.23 -7.68
C ILE A 486 -0.17 -21.63 -7.18
N GLU A 487 -1.21 -22.22 -7.77
CA GLU A 487 -1.59 -23.62 -7.54
C GLU A 487 -0.57 -24.54 -8.22
N ALA A 488 0.35 -25.07 -7.44
CA ALA A 488 1.38 -25.99 -7.92
C ALA A 488 1.09 -27.41 -7.45
N LYS A 489 1.20 -28.37 -8.37
CA LYS A 489 1.02 -29.80 -8.08
C LYS A 489 2.35 -30.51 -8.24
N PRO A 490 2.81 -31.28 -7.24
CA PRO A 490 4.02 -32.07 -7.37
C PRO A 490 3.81 -33.17 -8.42
N ARG A 491 4.87 -33.46 -9.17
CA ARG A 491 4.98 -34.51 -10.18
C ARG A 491 6.21 -35.36 -9.89
N ASN A 492 6.04 -36.67 -9.70
CA ASN A 492 7.18 -37.58 -9.66
C ASN A 492 7.48 -38.05 -11.10
N LEU A 493 8.70 -37.80 -11.55
CA LEU A 493 9.20 -38.10 -12.88
C LEU A 493 10.16 -39.29 -12.81
N ASN A 494 10.05 -40.24 -13.75
CA ASN A 494 10.98 -41.36 -13.85
C ASN A 494 12.00 -41.06 -14.94
N VAL A 495 13.23 -40.77 -14.54
CA VAL A 495 14.26 -40.27 -15.46
C VAL A 495 15.39 -41.26 -15.60
N SER A 496 15.81 -41.55 -16.83
CA SER A 496 17.05 -42.29 -17.14
C SER A 496 18.11 -41.34 -17.73
N PHE A 497 19.39 -41.67 -17.56
CA PHE A 497 20.49 -40.89 -18.13
C PHE A 497 21.15 -41.70 -19.27
N GLN A 498 20.96 -41.26 -20.53
CA GLN A 498 21.63 -41.88 -21.67
C GLN A 498 23.08 -41.40 -21.72
N GLY A 499 24.00 -42.14 -21.09
CA GLY A 499 25.45 -41.82 -21.13
C GLY A 499 26.31 -42.31 -19.96
N CYS A 500 25.72 -42.78 -18.86
CA CYS A 500 26.40 -43.54 -17.82
C CYS A 500 25.43 -44.64 -17.38
N GLY A 501 25.88 -45.89 -17.21
CA GLY A 501 25.03 -47.06 -16.94
C GLY A 501 24.30 -47.04 -15.59
N MET A 502 23.42 -46.05 -15.37
CA MET A 502 22.61 -45.86 -14.17
C MET A 502 21.14 -46.22 -14.46
N ASP A 503 20.54 -46.92 -13.50
CA ASP A 503 19.11 -47.21 -13.47
C ASP A 503 18.27 -45.92 -13.38
N SER A 504 17.00 -45.97 -13.79
CA SER A 504 16.11 -44.82 -13.74
C SER A 504 15.88 -44.32 -12.29
N LEU A 505 15.95 -43.01 -12.08
CA LEU A 505 15.67 -42.36 -10.80
C LEU A 505 14.31 -41.68 -10.79
N SER A 506 13.62 -41.72 -9.65
CA SER A 506 12.39 -40.95 -9.45
C SER A 506 12.73 -39.57 -8.89
N VAL A 507 12.40 -38.51 -9.62
CA VAL A 507 12.71 -37.12 -9.29
C VAL A 507 11.40 -36.35 -9.11
N ARG A 508 11.24 -35.66 -7.98
CA ARG A 508 10.08 -34.81 -7.74
C ARG A 508 10.31 -33.41 -8.32
N ALA A 509 9.38 -32.97 -9.16
CA ALA A 509 9.32 -31.61 -9.69
C ALA A 509 7.92 -31.02 -9.46
N MET A 510 7.74 -29.71 -9.66
CA MET A 510 6.45 -29.05 -9.64
C MET A 510 5.95 -28.89 -11.08
N ASP A 511 4.65 -29.04 -11.32
CA ASP A 511 4.06 -28.83 -12.65
C ASP A 511 4.27 -27.39 -13.20
N THR A 512 4.56 -26.46 -12.29
CA THR A 512 4.91 -25.06 -12.54
C THR A 512 6.39 -24.83 -12.76
N ASP A 513 7.26 -25.84 -12.66
CA ASP A 513 8.68 -25.67 -12.98
C ASP A 513 8.89 -25.51 -14.49
N THR A 514 9.79 -24.60 -14.85
CA THR A 514 10.39 -24.54 -16.20
C THR A 514 11.24 -25.79 -16.45
N LEU A 515 11.56 -26.07 -17.71
CA LEU A 515 12.35 -27.25 -18.02
C LEU A 515 13.82 -27.10 -17.62
N THR A 516 14.37 -25.88 -17.64
CA THR A 516 15.70 -25.66 -17.04
C THR A 516 15.69 -26.00 -15.54
N GLN A 517 14.68 -25.57 -14.78
CA GLN A 517 14.54 -25.94 -13.37
C GLN A 517 14.38 -27.45 -13.17
N VAL A 518 13.63 -28.13 -14.06
CA VAL A 518 13.48 -29.59 -14.03
C VAL A 518 14.82 -30.27 -14.31
N LYS A 519 15.59 -29.81 -15.32
CA LYS A 519 16.93 -30.31 -15.63
C LYS A 519 17.87 -30.15 -14.43
N GLU A 520 17.86 -29.00 -13.77
CA GLU A 520 18.65 -28.75 -12.55
C GLU A 520 18.29 -29.72 -11.41
N LYS A 521 16.99 -29.96 -11.16
CA LYS A 521 16.52 -30.94 -10.15
C LYS A 521 16.91 -32.38 -10.49
N ILE A 522 16.90 -32.73 -11.77
CA ILE A 522 17.32 -34.05 -12.25
C ILE A 522 18.84 -34.23 -12.07
N LEU A 523 19.64 -33.25 -12.52
CA LEU A 523 21.10 -33.25 -12.33
C LEU A 523 21.46 -33.36 -10.85
N GLU A 524 20.74 -32.65 -9.98
CA GLU A 524 20.92 -32.77 -8.54
C GLU A 524 20.67 -34.19 -8.02
N ALA A 525 19.66 -34.89 -8.53
CA ALA A 525 19.37 -36.26 -8.12
C ALA A 525 20.44 -37.27 -8.60
N PHE A 526 20.92 -37.14 -9.84
CA PHE A 526 21.94 -38.02 -10.43
C PHE A 526 23.34 -37.73 -9.87
N CYS A 527 23.70 -36.46 -9.73
CA CYS A 527 25.02 -36.01 -9.32
C CYS A 527 25.14 -35.72 -7.82
N LYS A 528 24.17 -36.13 -6.99
CA LYS A 528 24.11 -35.85 -5.54
C LYS A 528 25.38 -36.18 -4.74
N ASN A 529 26.18 -37.15 -5.22
CA ASN A 529 27.41 -37.62 -4.59
C ASN A 529 28.68 -37.13 -5.29
N VAL A 530 28.52 -36.28 -6.30
CA VAL A 530 29.59 -35.71 -7.11
C VAL A 530 29.72 -34.23 -6.74
N PRO A 531 30.94 -33.68 -6.57
CA PRO A 531 31.13 -32.25 -6.33
C PRO A 531 30.57 -31.39 -7.47
N TYR A 532 30.00 -30.22 -7.16
CA TYR A 532 29.29 -29.39 -8.14
C TYR A 532 30.16 -28.99 -9.33
N SER A 533 31.46 -28.75 -9.13
CA SER A 533 32.41 -28.42 -10.21
C SER A 533 32.51 -29.45 -11.34
N GLN A 534 32.03 -30.67 -11.12
CA GLN A 534 32.04 -31.76 -12.11
C GLN A 534 30.68 -32.00 -12.77
N TRP A 535 29.65 -31.23 -12.41
CA TRP A 535 28.31 -31.41 -12.95
C TRP A 535 28.22 -30.88 -14.38
N PRO A 536 27.53 -31.58 -15.30
CA PRO A 536 27.06 -30.97 -16.53
C PRO A 536 26.16 -29.77 -16.23
N ARG A 537 26.14 -28.77 -17.10
CA ARG A 537 25.20 -27.66 -16.95
C ARG A 537 23.84 -28.03 -17.53
N ALA A 538 22.80 -27.35 -17.07
CA ALA A 538 21.44 -27.53 -17.61
C ALA A 538 21.35 -27.17 -19.12
N GLU A 539 22.26 -26.32 -19.62
CA GLU A 539 22.41 -25.97 -21.04
C GLU A 539 23.09 -27.07 -21.88
N ASP A 540 23.91 -27.91 -21.25
CA ASP A 540 24.67 -28.97 -21.94
C ASP A 540 23.87 -30.27 -22.08
N VAL A 541 22.68 -30.35 -21.47
CA VAL A 541 21.82 -31.54 -21.46
C VAL A 541 20.47 -31.28 -22.11
N ASP A 542 20.00 -32.24 -22.89
CA ASP A 542 18.63 -32.28 -23.40
C ASP A 542 17.75 -33.17 -22.51
N LEU A 543 16.46 -32.84 -22.47
CA LEU A 543 15.45 -33.58 -21.74
C LEU A 543 14.37 -34.05 -22.71
N GLU A 544 14.25 -35.35 -22.87
CA GLU A 544 13.31 -35.99 -23.77
C GLU A 544 12.21 -36.71 -22.98
N TRP A 545 10.95 -36.48 -23.33
CA TRP A 545 9.80 -37.15 -22.74
C TRP A 545 9.24 -38.23 -23.67
N PHE A 546 9.03 -39.43 -23.14
CA PHE A 546 8.45 -40.56 -23.86
C PHE A 546 6.96 -40.65 -23.55
N ALA A 547 6.12 -40.09 -24.43
CA ALA A 547 4.67 -40.14 -24.29
C ALA A 547 4.12 -41.56 -24.58
N SER A 548 4.79 -42.30 -25.46
CA SER A 548 4.54 -43.72 -25.74
C SER A 548 5.84 -44.40 -26.19
N SER A 549 5.82 -45.71 -26.42
CA SER A 549 7.00 -46.45 -26.90
C SER A 549 7.51 -46.01 -28.27
N THR A 550 6.70 -45.26 -29.04
CA THR A 550 7.03 -44.80 -30.41
C THR A 550 7.04 -43.29 -30.56
N GLN A 551 6.65 -42.54 -29.52
CA GLN A 551 6.59 -41.07 -29.55
C GLN A 551 7.41 -40.49 -28.41
N SER A 552 8.43 -39.72 -28.77
CA SER A 552 9.25 -38.95 -27.86
C SER A 552 9.32 -37.49 -28.31
N TYR A 553 9.46 -36.58 -27.33
CA TYR A 553 9.49 -35.15 -27.54
C TYR A 553 10.63 -34.52 -26.74
N ILE A 554 11.52 -33.78 -27.40
CA ILE A 554 12.53 -32.97 -26.72
C ILE A 554 11.85 -31.74 -26.16
N LEU A 555 11.96 -31.56 -24.85
CA LEU A 555 11.30 -30.50 -24.12
C LEU A 555 12.23 -29.26 -24.06
N ARG A 556 11.71 -28.07 -24.39
CA ARG A 556 12.47 -26.80 -24.36
C ARG A 556 11.70 -25.69 -23.66
N ASP A 557 12.41 -24.80 -22.97
CA ASP A 557 11.78 -23.67 -22.26
C ASP A 557 11.04 -22.73 -23.22
N LEU A 558 11.46 -22.70 -24.48
CA LEU A 558 10.77 -22.02 -25.57
C LEU A 558 10.79 -22.90 -26.82
N ASP A 559 9.64 -23.03 -27.46
CA ASP A 559 9.47 -23.68 -28.74
C ASP A 559 8.32 -23.03 -29.53
N ASP A 560 7.97 -23.61 -30.69
CA ASP A 560 6.90 -23.10 -31.54
C ASP A 560 5.50 -23.19 -30.88
N THR A 561 5.38 -23.91 -29.76
CA THR A 561 4.14 -24.06 -29.01
C THR A 561 4.01 -23.06 -27.86
N SER A 562 5.05 -22.27 -27.56
CA SER A 562 5.06 -21.32 -26.46
C SER A 562 3.97 -20.27 -26.57
N VAL A 563 3.23 -20.08 -25.48
CA VAL A 563 2.09 -19.16 -25.40
C VAL A 563 2.59 -17.70 -25.30
N VAL A 564 1.97 -16.80 -26.06
CA VAL A 564 2.20 -15.35 -25.96
C VAL A 564 1.03 -14.71 -25.20
N GLU A 565 1.33 -14.00 -24.10
CA GLU A 565 0.36 -13.29 -23.27
C GLU A 565 0.84 -11.83 -23.11
N ASP A 566 -0.04 -10.85 -23.36
CA ASP A 566 0.28 -9.41 -23.31
C ASP A 566 1.54 -8.99 -24.10
N GLY A 567 1.80 -9.64 -25.23
CA GLY A 567 2.96 -9.37 -26.08
C GLY A 567 4.27 -9.98 -25.58
N ARG A 568 4.25 -10.74 -24.49
CA ARG A 568 5.40 -11.45 -23.90
C ARG A 568 5.26 -12.96 -24.09
N LYS A 569 6.37 -13.66 -24.32
CA LYS A 569 6.41 -15.12 -24.42
C LYS A 569 6.50 -15.74 -23.03
N LYS A 570 5.60 -16.67 -22.74
CA LYS A 570 5.63 -17.45 -21.50
C LYS A 570 6.60 -18.63 -21.64
N LEU A 571 7.45 -18.84 -20.63
CA LEU A 571 8.30 -20.03 -20.57
C LEU A 571 7.46 -21.30 -20.43
N ASN A 572 7.84 -22.33 -21.17
CA ASN A 572 7.19 -23.63 -21.14
C ASN A 572 7.49 -24.35 -19.82
N THR A 573 6.48 -25.00 -19.25
CA THR A 573 6.57 -25.75 -17.99
C THR A 573 6.15 -27.21 -18.18
N LEU A 574 6.29 -28.05 -17.15
CA LEU A 574 5.73 -29.40 -17.19
C LEU A 574 4.21 -29.41 -17.45
N ALA A 575 3.48 -28.42 -16.91
CA ALA A 575 2.05 -28.24 -17.15
C ALA A 575 1.74 -27.86 -18.61
N HIS A 576 2.61 -27.08 -19.26
CA HIS A 576 2.47 -26.71 -20.68
C HIS A 576 2.42 -27.95 -21.57
N TYR A 577 3.38 -28.87 -21.38
CA TYR A 577 3.44 -30.15 -22.09
C TYR A 577 2.46 -31.21 -21.54
N LYS A 578 1.70 -30.88 -20.49
CA LYS A 578 0.72 -31.78 -19.83
C LYS A 578 1.35 -33.10 -19.37
N ILE A 579 2.57 -33.03 -18.83
CA ILE A 579 3.31 -34.22 -18.40
C ILE A 579 2.60 -34.88 -17.22
N PRO A 580 2.25 -36.19 -17.31
CA PRO A 580 1.51 -36.90 -16.27
C PRO A 580 2.40 -37.31 -15.08
N GLU A 581 1.76 -37.73 -13.99
CA GLU A 581 2.45 -38.37 -12.85
C GLU A 581 3.14 -39.67 -13.30
N GLY A 582 4.40 -39.87 -12.90
CA GLY A 582 5.17 -41.08 -13.24
C GLY A 582 5.68 -41.11 -14.69
N ALA A 583 5.64 -39.98 -15.41
CA ALA A 583 6.12 -39.89 -16.79
C ALA A 583 7.58 -40.36 -16.93
N SER A 584 7.87 -41.04 -18.05
CA SER A 584 9.22 -41.50 -18.40
C SER A 584 9.96 -40.44 -19.20
N LEU A 585 11.10 -39.97 -18.69
CA LEU A 585 11.98 -39.03 -19.37
C LEU A 585 13.39 -39.62 -19.50
N ALA A 586 14.14 -39.16 -20.50
CA ALA A 586 15.57 -39.40 -20.60
C ALA A 586 16.32 -38.07 -20.67
N MET A 587 17.46 -38.01 -19.97
CA MET A 587 18.42 -36.92 -20.06
C MET A 587 19.64 -37.40 -20.84
N SER A 588 20.10 -36.60 -21.79
CA SER A 588 21.27 -36.89 -22.65
C SER A 588 22.14 -35.65 -22.81
N LEU A 589 23.43 -35.84 -23.06
CA LEU A 589 24.35 -34.73 -23.38
C LEU A 589 24.08 -34.24 -24.82
N THR A 590 24.16 -32.93 -25.02
CA THR A 590 23.90 -32.30 -26.32
C THR A 590 25.10 -32.45 -27.26
N ASP A 591 24.91 -33.10 -28.42
CA ASP A 591 25.97 -33.29 -29.44
C ASP A 591 26.16 -32.05 -30.35
N LYS A 592 25.25 -31.07 -30.31
CA LYS A 592 25.24 -29.90 -31.20
C LYS A 592 24.94 -28.63 -30.42
N LYS A 593 25.88 -27.67 -30.46
CA LYS A 593 25.59 -26.25 -30.17
C LYS A 593 24.76 -25.68 -31.33
N ASP A 594 23.50 -26.05 -31.42
CA ASP A 594 22.52 -25.15 -32.02
C ASP A 594 22.51 -23.87 -31.18
N ASN A 595 22.20 -22.71 -31.77
CA ASN A 595 22.10 -21.42 -31.08
C ASN A 595 21.01 -21.45 -29.99
N THR A 596 21.27 -22.13 -28.88
CA THR A 596 20.47 -22.15 -27.67
C THR A 596 20.48 -20.74 -27.10
N LEU A 597 19.30 -20.29 -26.67
CA LEU A 597 19.14 -19.03 -25.96
C LEU A 597 20.15 -18.95 -24.80
N GLY A 598 20.60 -17.74 -24.48
CA GLY A 598 21.36 -17.48 -23.26
C GLY A 598 20.62 -17.99 -22.02
N ARG A 599 21.34 -18.06 -20.88
CA ARG A 599 20.81 -18.56 -19.60
C ARG A 599 19.43 -17.97 -19.35
N VAL A 600 18.45 -18.77 -18.89
CA VAL A 600 17.06 -18.30 -18.65
C VAL A 600 17.03 -17.04 -17.77
N LYS A 601 17.97 -16.92 -16.82
CA LYS A 601 18.17 -15.76 -15.95
C LYS A 601 18.60 -14.47 -16.68
N ASP A 602 19.18 -14.59 -17.87
CA ASP A 602 19.64 -13.48 -18.71
C ASP A 602 18.56 -13.05 -19.72
N LEU A 603 17.39 -13.68 -19.70
CA LEU A 603 16.27 -13.32 -20.57
C LEU A 603 15.63 -12.00 -20.12
N ASP A 604 15.39 -11.14 -21.11
CA ASP A 604 14.79 -9.83 -20.92
C ASP A 604 13.35 -9.95 -20.39
N THR A 605 13.12 -9.41 -19.18
CA THR A 605 11.81 -9.37 -18.51
C THR A 605 10.74 -8.62 -19.31
N GLU A 606 11.14 -7.76 -20.26
CA GLU A 606 10.21 -7.08 -21.15
C GLU A 606 9.62 -8.02 -22.21
N LYS A 607 10.31 -9.12 -22.54
CA LYS A 607 9.97 -10.06 -23.62
C LYS A 607 9.47 -11.40 -23.12
N TYR A 608 9.89 -11.82 -21.93
CA TYR A 608 9.61 -13.15 -21.37
C TYR A 608 9.07 -13.08 -19.94
N PHE A 609 8.22 -14.04 -19.58
CA PHE A 609 7.76 -14.20 -18.19
C PHE A 609 7.54 -15.69 -17.86
N HIS A 610 7.51 -16.03 -16.56
CA HIS A 610 7.27 -17.38 -16.09
C HIS A 610 5.93 -17.51 -15.34
N LEU A 611 5.91 -17.21 -14.04
CA LEU A 611 4.73 -17.30 -13.18
C LEU A 611 4.09 -15.92 -13.00
N VAL A 612 4.93 -14.90 -12.81
CA VAL A 612 4.48 -13.53 -12.55
C VAL A 612 4.71 -12.67 -13.78
N LEU A 613 3.68 -11.97 -14.23
CA LEU A 613 3.84 -10.88 -15.18
C LEU A 613 4.52 -9.70 -14.46
N PRO A 614 5.68 -9.21 -14.92
CA PRO A 614 6.28 -8.00 -14.38
C PRO A 614 5.25 -6.87 -14.40
N THR A 615 4.75 -6.52 -13.22
CA THR A 615 3.88 -5.37 -13.03
C THR A 615 4.84 -4.22 -12.74
N ASP A 616 4.77 -3.12 -13.48
CA ASP A 616 5.56 -1.91 -13.20
C ASP A 616 5.30 -1.45 -11.76
N GLU A 617 6.14 -1.85 -10.80
CA GLU A 617 6.09 -1.36 -9.42
C GLU A 617 6.52 0.13 -9.33
N LEU A 618 6.94 0.74 -10.45
CA LEU A 618 7.38 2.13 -10.56
C LEU A 618 6.40 3.08 -11.27
N ALA A 619 5.25 2.59 -11.76
CA ALA A 619 4.27 3.48 -12.39
C ALA A 619 3.31 4.09 -11.36
N GLU A 620 3.53 5.37 -11.02
CA GLU A 620 2.56 6.22 -10.35
C GLU A 620 1.14 6.11 -10.95
N PRO A 621 0.07 6.38 -10.17
CA PRO A 621 -1.30 6.12 -10.57
C PRO A 621 -1.80 7.20 -11.54
N LYS A 622 -1.36 7.17 -12.80
CA LYS A 622 -1.95 7.98 -13.87
C LYS A 622 -2.34 7.12 -15.06
N LYS A 623 -3.63 6.83 -15.08
CA LYS A 623 -4.46 6.51 -16.24
C LYS A 623 -4.23 5.13 -16.87
N SER A 624 -5.08 4.17 -16.49
CA SER A 624 -6.05 3.59 -17.43
C SER A 624 -7.06 2.72 -16.69
N HIS A 625 -8.34 2.96 -16.96
CA HIS A 625 -9.47 2.18 -16.40
C HIS A 625 -9.63 0.81 -17.10
N ARG A 626 -8.52 0.20 -17.53
CA ARG A 626 -8.47 -1.07 -18.27
C ARG A 626 -7.33 -1.97 -17.79
N GLN A 627 -7.01 -1.98 -16.50
CA GLN A 627 -6.16 -3.01 -15.92
C GLN A 627 -6.99 -4.10 -15.22
N SER A 628 -6.70 -5.32 -15.65
CA SER A 628 -7.16 -6.65 -15.24
C SER A 628 -8.01 -6.79 -13.96
N HIS A 629 -9.11 -7.49 -14.10
CA HIS A 629 -10.10 -7.87 -13.08
C HIS A 629 -9.60 -8.81 -11.95
N ARG A 630 -8.30 -8.90 -11.66
CA ARG A 630 -7.78 -9.66 -10.50
C ARG A 630 -7.33 -8.69 -9.40
N LYS A 631 -8.24 -8.35 -8.47
CA LYS A 631 -7.83 -7.71 -7.21
C LYS A 631 -7.01 -8.74 -6.42
N LYS A 632 -5.69 -8.55 -6.39
CA LYS A 632 -4.74 -9.44 -5.71
C LYS A 632 -5.00 -9.43 -4.20
N VAL A 633 -4.84 -10.59 -3.57
CA VAL A 633 -4.85 -10.78 -2.12
C VAL A 633 -3.77 -9.89 -1.47
N LEU A 634 -4.02 -9.36 -0.26
CA LEU A 634 -3.06 -8.54 0.49
C LEU A 634 -1.67 -9.21 0.52
N PRO A 635 -0.60 -8.55 0.03
CA PRO A 635 0.74 -9.12 -0.06
C PRO A 635 1.31 -9.65 1.27
N GLU A 636 0.81 -9.14 2.40
CA GLU A 636 1.21 -9.49 3.76
C GLU A 636 0.74 -10.90 4.17
N ILE A 637 -0.28 -11.46 3.53
CA ILE A 637 -0.81 -12.79 3.85
C ILE A 637 0.24 -13.87 3.54
N TYR A 638 1.10 -13.60 2.57
CA TYR A 638 2.21 -14.48 2.21
C TYR A 638 3.38 -14.44 3.20
N LEU A 639 3.43 -13.49 4.14
CA LEU A 639 4.47 -13.47 5.19
C LEU A 639 4.39 -14.71 6.10
N THR A 640 3.21 -15.35 6.18
CA THR A 640 3.06 -16.64 6.88
C THR A 640 3.91 -17.76 6.26
N ARG A 641 4.27 -17.67 4.96
CA ARG A 641 5.19 -18.61 4.28
C ARG A 641 6.62 -18.45 4.79
N LEU A 642 7.04 -17.24 5.17
CA LEU A 642 8.35 -17.01 5.82
C LEU A 642 8.40 -17.70 7.18
N LEU A 643 7.32 -17.58 7.97
CA LEU A 643 7.20 -18.26 9.27
C LEU A 643 7.21 -19.78 9.12
N SER A 644 6.52 -20.31 8.11
CA SER A 644 6.54 -21.74 7.77
C SER A 644 7.96 -22.22 7.44
N THR A 645 8.62 -21.53 6.51
CA THR A 645 10.01 -21.84 6.11
C THR A 645 10.96 -21.77 7.31
N LYS A 646 10.83 -20.74 8.15
CA LYS A 646 11.62 -20.59 9.38
C LYS A 646 11.37 -21.73 10.36
N GLY A 647 10.10 -22.11 10.58
CA GLY A 647 9.73 -23.24 11.45
C GLY A 647 10.39 -24.55 11.02
N THR A 648 10.34 -24.86 9.72
CA THR A 648 10.94 -26.08 9.15
C THR A 648 12.46 -26.12 9.29
N LEU A 649 13.14 -24.96 9.12
CA LEU A 649 14.60 -24.88 9.16
C LEU A 649 15.17 -24.68 10.58
N GLN A 650 14.32 -24.40 11.58
CA GLN A 650 14.74 -23.96 12.91
C GLN A 650 15.71 -24.94 13.59
N LYS A 651 15.45 -26.25 13.50
CA LYS A 651 16.31 -27.26 14.13
C LYS A 651 17.74 -27.26 13.56
N PHE A 652 17.87 -27.21 12.23
CA PHE A 652 19.17 -27.17 11.56
C PHE A 652 19.94 -25.90 11.91
N LEU A 653 19.24 -24.77 12.05
CA LEU A 653 19.82 -23.52 12.50
C LEU A 653 20.32 -23.61 13.95
N ASP A 654 19.50 -24.16 14.86
CA ASP A 654 19.87 -24.35 16.26
C ASP A 654 21.08 -25.26 16.41
N ASP A 655 21.13 -26.35 15.65
CA ASP A 655 22.24 -27.31 15.66
C ASP A 655 23.53 -26.65 15.12
N LEU A 656 23.43 -25.82 14.07
CA LEU A 656 24.55 -25.03 13.56
C LEU A 656 25.06 -24.01 14.57
N PHE A 657 24.19 -23.21 15.18
CA PHE A 657 24.60 -22.18 16.15
C PHE A 657 25.20 -22.82 17.40
N LYS A 658 24.66 -23.95 17.86
CA LYS A 658 25.28 -24.73 18.94
C LYS A 658 26.65 -25.25 18.53
N ALA A 659 26.81 -25.78 17.32
CA ALA A 659 28.11 -26.26 16.84
C ALA A 659 29.16 -25.14 16.79
N ILE A 660 28.78 -23.94 16.32
CA ILE A 660 29.65 -22.76 16.27
C ILE A 660 30.02 -22.25 17.68
N LEU A 661 29.06 -22.22 18.60
CA LEU A 661 29.17 -21.62 19.94
C LEU A 661 29.33 -22.67 21.05
N SER A 662 29.90 -23.83 20.73
CA SER A 662 30.23 -24.87 21.71
C SER A 662 31.74 -25.11 21.78
N ILE A 663 32.18 -25.57 22.94
CA ILE A 663 33.57 -25.98 23.17
C ILE A 663 33.57 -27.49 23.31
N ARG A 664 34.37 -28.14 22.46
CA ARG A 664 34.64 -29.56 22.54
C ARG A 664 35.73 -29.81 23.58
N GLU A 665 35.45 -30.67 24.55
CA GLU A 665 36.40 -31.01 25.61
C GLU A 665 37.65 -31.73 25.07
N ASP A 666 37.48 -32.51 23.99
CA ASP A 666 38.56 -33.27 23.35
C ASP A 666 39.48 -32.41 22.47
N LYS A 667 38.97 -31.31 21.91
CA LYS A 667 39.70 -30.40 21.04
C LYS A 667 39.26 -28.94 21.30
N PRO A 668 39.77 -28.31 22.37
CA PRO A 668 39.45 -26.92 22.67
C PRO A 668 39.99 -25.96 21.60
N PRO A 669 39.32 -24.83 21.33
CA PRO A 669 39.76 -23.85 20.33
C PRO A 669 40.88 -22.96 20.88
N LEU A 670 42.10 -23.51 20.93
CA LEU A 670 43.29 -22.88 21.53
C LEU A 670 43.55 -21.46 20.98
N ALA A 671 43.42 -21.27 19.67
CA ALA A 671 43.61 -19.98 19.02
C ALA A 671 42.59 -18.92 19.48
N VAL A 672 41.34 -19.31 19.71
CA VAL A 672 40.30 -18.39 20.21
C VAL A 672 40.61 -17.98 21.64
N LYS A 673 40.96 -18.95 22.49
CA LYS A 673 41.39 -18.68 23.87
C LYS A 673 42.58 -17.73 23.91
N TYR A 674 43.65 -18.08 23.21
CA TYR A 674 44.87 -17.26 23.14
C TYR A 674 44.60 -15.83 22.67
N PHE A 675 43.76 -15.67 21.64
CA PHE A 675 43.45 -14.35 21.11
C PHE A 675 42.53 -13.54 22.03
N PHE A 676 41.56 -14.18 22.70
CA PHE A 676 40.68 -13.50 23.65
C PHE A 676 41.43 -13.06 24.90
N ASP A 677 42.33 -13.90 25.43
CA ASP A 677 43.21 -13.53 26.54
C ASP A 677 44.10 -12.34 26.15
N PHE A 678 44.64 -12.34 24.91
CA PHE A 678 45.39 -11.18 24.39
C PHE A 678 44.55 -9.90 24.37
N LEU A 679 43.29 -9.95 23.90
CA LEU A 679 42.42 -8.76 23.91
C LEU A 679 42.15 -8.25 25.33
N GLU A 680 41.93 -9.16 26.28
CA GLU A 680 41.72 -8.83 27.69
C GLU A 680 42.97 -8.17 28.30
N GLU A 681 44.15 -8.76 28.08
CA GLU A 681 45.44 -8.22 28.53
C GLU A 681 45.70 -6.81 27.95
N GLN A 682 45.40 -6.61 26.66
CA GLN A 682 45.59 -5.31 26.02
C GLN A 682 44.61 -4.24 26.51
N ALA A 683 43.39 -4.64 26.88
CA ALA A 683 42.41 -3.75 27.48
C ALA A 683 42.83 -3.35 28.90
N GLU A 684 43.29 -4.32 29.71
CA GLU A 684 43.77 -4.08 31.08
C GLU A 684 44.96 -3.12 31.10
N LYS A 685 45.96 -3.33 30.22
CA LYS A 685 47.13 -2.44 30.05
C LYS A 685 46.77 -0.98 29.75
N ARG A 686 45.58 -0.73 29.22
CA ARG A 686 45.10 0.60 28.83
C ARG A 686 43.99 1.12 29.75
N GLY A 687 43.71 0.43 30.84
CA GLY A 687 42.67 0.83 31.80
C GLY A 687 41.25 0.74 31.25
N ILE A 688 41.00 -0.10 30.24
CA ILE A 688 39.66 -0.31 29.67
C ILE A 688 38.95 -1.36 30.52
N SER A 689 38.16 -0.90 31.50
CA SER A 689 37.42 -1.77 32.42
C SER A 689 35.97 -2.06 32.01
N ASP A 690 35.48 -1.48 30.90
CA ASP A 690 34.11 -1.66 30.41
C ASP A 690 33.91 -3.06 29.78
N PRO A 691 33.09 -3.96 30.37
CA PRO A 691 32.86 -5.30 29.84
C PRO A 691 32.24 -5.30 28.45
N ASP A 692 31.43 -4.27 28.12
CA ASP A 692 30.80 -4.16 26.81
C ASP A 692 31.85 -3.96 25.71
N THR A 693 32.90 -3.19 26.00
CA THR A 693 33.99 -2.94 25.05
C THR A 693 34.73 -4.24 24.72
N LEU A 694 35.04 -5.06 25.74
CA LEU A 694 35.65 -6.37 25.55
C LEU A 694 34.76 -7.33 24.76
N HIS A 695 33.47 -7.37 25.07
CA HIS A 695 32.50 -8.17 24.32
C HIS A 695 32.44 -7.75 22.85
N ILE A 696 32.45 -6.44 22.57
CA ILE A 696 32.48 -5.90 21.21
C ILE A 696 33.78 -6.31 20.49
N TRP A 697 34.93 -6.24 21.14
CA TRP A 697 36.21 -6.66 20.54
C TRP A 697 36.21 -8.13 20.15
N LYS A 698 35.76 -9.02 21.05
CA LYS A 698 35.60 -10.46 20.80
C LYS A 698 34.63 -10.73 19.65
N THR A 699 33.50 -10.03 19.62
CA THR A 699 32.48 -10.16 18.58
C THR A 699 33.01 -9.71 17.21
N ASN A 700 33.68 -8.56 17.17
CA ASN A 700 34.27 -7.99 15.97
C ASN A 700 35.47 -8.78 15.46
N SER A 701 36.18 -9.53 16.31
CA SER A 701 37.38 -10.27 15.92
C SER A 701 37.10 -11.66 15.35
N LEU A 702 36.11 -12.37 15.88
CA LEU A 702 35.83 -13.76 15.51
C LEU A 702 34.43 -13.95 14.87
N PRO A 703 33.29 -13.81 15.59
CA PRO A 703 31.97 -14.01 15.00
C PRO A 703 31.72 -13.22 13.71
N LEU A 704 31.99 -11.91 13.70
CA LEU A 704 31.68 -11.06 12.56
C LEU A 704 32.67 -11.19 11.39
N ARG A 705 33.94 -11.48 11.68
CA ARG A 705 35.00 -11.56 10.66
C ARG A 705 35.13 -12.93 10.03
N PHE A 706 34.99 -13.98 10.84
CA PHE A 706 35.14 -15.36 10.39
C PHE A 706 33.78 -16.03 10.21
N TRP A 707 32.99 -16.22 11.28
CA TRP A 707 31.78 -17.04 11.21
C TRP A 707 30.71 -16.46 10.28
N VAL A 708 30.40 -15.17 10.37
CA VAL A 708 29.46 -14.51 9.44
C VAL A 708 29.95 -14.62 8.00
N ASN A 709 31.25 -14.52 7.76
CA ASN A 709 31.81 -14.64 6.42
C ASN A 709 31.66 -16.06 5.85
N ILE A 710 31.87 -17.09 6.67
CA ILE A 710 31.64 -18.49 6.29
C ILE A 710 30.15 -18.78 6.08
N LEU A 711 29.29 -18.31 7.00
CA LEU A 711 27.84 -18.48 6.90
C LEU A 711 27.27 -17.87 5.61
N LYS A 712 27.76 -16.70 5.21
CA LYS A 712 27.34 -16.04 3.96
C LYS A 712 27.97 -16.64 2.72
N ASN A 713 29.11 -17.33 2.82
CA ASN A 713 29.86 -17.83 1.68
C ASN A 713 30.18 -19.32 1.84
N PRO A 714 29.16 -20.20 1.80
CA PRO A 714 29.35 -21.64 1.97
C PRO A 714 30.23 -22.26 0.89
N GLN A 715 30.29 -21.66 -0.31
CA GLN A 715 31.17 -22.07 -1.40
C GLN A 715 32.67 -21.89 -1.10
N PHE A 716 33.03 -21.22 0.01
CA PHE A 716 34.42 -21.22 0.50
C PHE A 716 34.78 -22.55 1.15
N VAL A 717 33.80 -23.30 1.65
CA VAL A 717 34.00 -24.54 2.43
C VAL A 717 33.62 -25.76 1.62
N PHE A 718 32.55 -25.67 0.83
CA PHE A 718 32.00 -26.77 0.07
C PHE A 718 32.05 -26.51 -1.43
N ASP A 719 32.23 -27.57 -2.22
CA ASP A 719 32.09 -27.51 -3.67
C ASP A 719 30.60 -27.60 -4.06
N ILE A 720 29.91 -26.46 -3.92
CA ILE A 720 28.49 -26.30 -4.17
C ILE A 720 28.22 -25.05 -5.01
N ASP A 721 27.09 -25.05 -5.72
CA ASP A 721 26.53 -23.84 -6.29
C ASP A 721 25.86 -22.99 -5.22
N LYS A 722 26.29 -21.73 -5.10
CA LYS A 722 25.62 -20.75 -4.25
C LYS A 722 24.57 -20.03 -5.09
N THR A 723 23.35 -20.56 -5.07
CA THR A 723 22.21 -19.91 -5.73
C THR A 723 21.81 -18.61 -5.01
N ASP A 724 21.17 -17.70 -5.73
CA ASP A 724 20.71 -16.42 -5.17
C ASP A 724 19.73 -16.62 -4.00
N HIS A 725 18.88 -17.66 -4.08
CA HIS A 725 17.97 -18.01 -2.98
C HIS A 725 18.71 -18.47 -1.73
N ILE A 726 19.78 -19.26 -1.89
CA ILE A 726 20.61 -19.67 -0.76
C ILE A 726 21.30 -18.45 -0.15
N ASP A 727 21.85 -17.54 -0.97
CA ASP A 727 22.44 -16.28 -0.47
C ASP A 727 21.43 -15.43 0.30
N ALA A 728 20.21 -15.29 -0.21
CA ALA A 728 19.14 -14.53 0.41
C ALA A 728 18.75 -15.11 1.79
N CYS A 729 18.60 -16.43 1.89
CA CYS A 729 18.30 -17.12 3.14
C CYS A 729 19.47 -17.05 4.14
N LEU A 730 20.70 -17.29 3.68
CA LEU A 730 21.90 -17.22 4.52
C LEU A 730 22.17 -15.80 5.01
N SER A 731 21.80 -14.77 4.25
CA SER A 731 21.89 -13.38 4.70
C SER A 731 20.94 -13.09 5.87
N VAL A 732 19.73 -13.67 5.87
CA VAL A 732 18.79 -13.58 7.00
C VAL A 732 19.34 -14.32 8.23
N ILE A 733 19.84 -15.54 8.03
CA ILE A 733 20.44 -16.37 9.10
C ILE A 733 21.68 -15.69 9.69
N ALA A 734 22.57 -15.17 8.85
CA ALA A 734 23.75 -14.44 9.29
C ALA A 734 23.37 -13.18 10.08
N GLN A 735 22.31 -12.45 9.67
CA GLN A 735 21.81 -11.32 10.45
C GLN A 735 21.29 -11.75 11.83
N ALA A 736 20.57 -12.87 11.92
CA ALA A 736 20.15 -13.42 13.21
C ALA A 736 21.35 -13.78 14.11
N PHE A 737 22.41 -14.34 13.53
CA PHE A 737 23.67 -14.62 14.25
C PHE A 737 24.35 -13.33 14.76
N ILE A 738 24.37 -12.27 13.93
CA ILE A 738 24.89 -10.95 14.32
C ILE A 738 24.08 -10.37 15.49
N ASP A 739 22.75 -10.41 15.40
CA ASP A 739 21.84 -9.90 16.44
C ASP A 739 21.93 -10.69 17.75
N ALA A 740 22.28 -11.99 17.66
CA ALA A 740 22.59 -12.84 18.81
C ALA A 740 23.92 -12.49 19.49
N CYS A 741 24.89 -11.95 18.76
CA CYS A 741 26.16 -11.47 19.32
C CYS A 741 26.06 -10.03 19.86
N SER A 742 24.99 -9.30 19.54
CA SER A 742 24.78 -7.91 20.01
C SER A 742 24.45 -7.84 21.50
N ILE A 743 25.02 -6.84 22.18
CA ILE A 743 24.72 -6.50 23.58
C ILE A 743 23.40 -5.73 23.68
N SER A 744 23.11 -4.87 22.68
CA SER A 744 21.93 -4.00 22.71
C SER A 744 20.64 -4.77 22.53
N ASP A 745 19.62 -4.45 23.33
CA ASP A 745 18.28 -5.01 23.18
C ASP A 745 17.68 -4.71 21.80
N LEU A 746 16.96 -5.71 21.27
CA LEU A 746 16.34 -5.62 19.96
C LEU A 746 15.10 -4.72 20.07
N GLN A 747 15.22 -3.47 19.64
CA GLN A 747 14.07 -2.56 19.54
C GLN A 747 13.25 -2.92 18.30
N LEU A 748 12.07 -3.48 18.54
CA LEU A 748 11.13 -3.88 17.49
C LEU A 748 9.97 -2.90 17.42
N GLY A 749 9.69 -2.43 16.21
CA GLY A 749 8.56 -1.58 15.87
C GLY A 749 7.90 -2.05 14.59
N LYS A 750 6.85 -1.35 14.17
CA LYS A 750 6.11 -1.67 12.93
C LYS A 750 6.99 -1.58 11.67
N ASP A 751 7.99 -0.70 11.69
CA ASP A 751 8.92 -0.47 10.57
C ASP A 751 10.21 -1.29 10.70
N SER A 752 10.26 -2.24 11.64
CA SER A 752 11.42 -3.13 11.76
C SER A 752 11.50 -4.07 10.55
N PRO A 753 12.71 -4.28 9.99
CA PRO A 753 12.92 -5.23 8.91
C PRO A 753 12.38 -6.63 9.22
N THR A 754 11.74 -7.28 8.26
CA THR A 754 11.09 -8.58 8.43
C THR A 754 12.06 -9.68 8.87
N ASN A 755 13.32 -9.65 8.42
CA ASN A 755 14.35 -10.58 8.88
C ASN A 755 14.62 -10.49 10.40
N LYS A 756 14.52 -9.28 10.99
CA LYS A 756 14.64 -9.10 12.45
C LYS A 756 13.40 -9.59 13.19
N LEU A 757 12.22 -9.35 12.63
CA LEU A 757 10.96 -9.82 13.21
C LEU A 757 10.87 -11.36 13.21
N LEU A 758 11.44 -12.01 12.18
CA LEU A 758 11.36 -13.47 11.98
C LEU A 758 12.03 -14.28 13.10
N TYR A 759 13.16 -13.79 13.62
CA TYR A 759 13.97 -14.45 14.66
C TYR A 759 13.95 -13.75 16.02
N ALA A 760 13.18 -12.66 16.16
CA ALA A 760 13.10 -11.85 17.37
C ALA A 760 12.91 -12.65 18.66
N LYS A 761 12.12 -13.73 18.62
CA LYS A 761 11.80 -14.56 19.78
C LYS A 761 12.98 -15.43 20.22
N GLU A 762 13.82 -15.87 19.29
CA GLU A 762 14.95 -16.76 19.54
C GLU A 762 16.24 -16.02 19.91
N ILE A 763 16.39 -14.75 19.47
CA ILE A 763 17.59 -13.93 19.75
C ILE A 763 17.99 -13.91 21.24
N PRO A 764 17.08 -13.73 22.23
CA PRO A 764 17.46 -13.72 23.64
C PRO A 764 18.08 -15.04 24.11
N GLU A 765 17.63 -16.18 23.60
CA GLU A 765 18.22 -17.48 23.95
C GLU A 765 19.58 -17.67 23.27
N TYR A 766 19.73 -17.26 22.01
CA TYR A 766 21.04 -17.27 21.36
C TYR A 766 22.05 -16.35 22.04
N ARG A 767 21.63 -15.18 22.55
CA ARG A 767 22.48 -14.30 23.37
C ARG A 767 23.01 -14.99 24.62
N LYS A 768 22.17 -15.76 25.32
CA LYS A 768 22.61 -16.55 26.48
C LYS A 768 23.66 -17.59 26.09
N ILE A 769 23.53 -18.20 24.91
CA ILE A 769 24.52 -19.16 24.39
C ILE A 769 25.85 -18.43 24.11
N VAL A 770 25.83 -17.26 23.45
CA VAL A 770 27.04 -16.46 23.20
C VAL A 770 27.72 -16.03 24.51
N GLN A 771 26.95 -15.54 25.48
CA GLN A 771 27.47 -15.15 26.79
C GLN A 771 28.10 -16.34 27.53
N ARG A 772 27.45 -17.50 27.49
CA ARG A 772 28.00 -18.74 28.06
C ARG A 772 29.29 -19.14 27.36
N TYR A 773 29.34 -19.08 26.04
CA TYR A 773 30.52 -19.42 25.25
C TYR A 773 31.72 -18.51 25.62
N TYR A 774 31.51 -17.20 25.70
CA TYR A 774 32.57 -16.27 26.12
C TYR A 774 33.02 -16.48 27.55
N LYS A 775 32.09 -16.80 28.45
CA LYS A 775 32.43 -17.15 29.83
C LYS A 775 33.26 -18.44 29.90
N GLN A 776 32.85 -19.48 29.18
CA GLN A 776 33.59 -20.75 29.14
C GLN A 776 35.01 -20.57 28.58
N ILE A 777 35.20 -19.76 27.53
CA ILE A 777 36.54 -19.43 27.04
C ILE A 777 37.35 -18.67 28.09
N HIS A 778 36.75 -17.69 28.76
CA HIS A 778 37.45 -16.96 29.82
C HIS A 778 37.89 -17.89 30.96
N ASP A 779 37.02 -18.81 31.38
CA ASP A 779 37.26 -19.79 32.45
C ASP A 779 38.26 -20.91 32.06
N MET A 780 38.61 -21.06 30.77
CA MET A 780 39.65 -22.00 30.33
C MET A 780 41.02 -21.62 30.90
N THR A 781 41.86 -22.62 31.12
CA THR A 781 43.26 -22.42 31.54
C THR A 781 43.99 -21.50 30.55
N PRO A 782 44.68 -20.44 31.03
CA PRO A 782 45.49 -19.58 30.17
C PRO A 782 46.55 -20.38 29.42
N LEU A 783 46.73 -20.10 28.13
CA LEU A 783 47.74 -20.74 27.31
C LEU A 783 49.08 -20.02 27.42
N SER A 784 50.17 -20.77 27.57
CA SER A 784 51.51 -20.23 27.42
C SER A 784 51.83 -19.90 25.94
N GLU A 785 52.76 -18.96 25.70
CA GLU A 785 53.24 -18.69 24.34
C GLU A 785 53.88 -19.92 23.70
N GLN A 786 54.54 -20.78 24.48
CA GLN A 786 55.16 -21.99 23.98
C GLN A 786 54.14 -23.01 23.47
N GLU A 787 53.05 -23.23 24.20
CA GLU A 787 51.97 -24.13 23.79
C GLU A 787 51.28 -23.63 22.51
N MET A 788 51.00 -22.34 22.44
CA MET A 788 50.39 -21.75 21.24
C MET A 788 51.34 -21.82 20.05
N ASN A 789 52.63 -21.53 20.24
CA ASN A 789 53.62 -21.65 19.17
C ASN A 789 53.77 -23.10 18.69
N ALA A 790 53.74 -24.09 19.59
CA ALA A 790 53.75 -25.50 19.21
C ALA A 790 52.53 -25.88 18.35
N HIS A 791 51.34 -25.38 18.70
CA HIS A 791 50.13 -25.58 17.90
C HIS A 791 50.24 -24.92 16.51
N LEU A 792 50.74 -23.68 16.43
CA LEU A 792 50.96 -22.98 15.17
C LEU A 792 52.04 -23.63 14.29
N ALA A 793 53.09 -24.20 14.92
CA ALA A 793 54.12 -24.97 14.23
C ALA A 793 53.52 -26.22 13.58
N GLU A 794 52.63 -26.91 14.30
CA GLU A 794 51.94 -28.09 13.77
C GLU A 794 51.06 -27.75 12.57
N GLU A 795 50.26 -26.68 12.65
CA GLU A 795 49.44 -26.22 11.52
C GLU A 795 50.31 -25.77 10.33
N SER A 796 51.46 -25.12 10.59
CA SER A 796 52.42 -24.73 9.55
C SER A 796 53.00 -25.94 8.82
N ARG A 797 53.35 -27.01 9.56
CA ARG A 797 53.87 -28.26 8.98
C ARG A 797 52.81 -29.02 8.19
N LYS A 798 51.56 -29.03 8.67
CA LYS A 798 50.46 -29.80 8.09
C LYS A 798 50.15 -29.39 6.65
N TYR A 799 50.33 -28.11 6.32
CA TYR A 799 50.05 -27.56 5.00
C TYR A 799 51.31 -26.98 4.33
N GLN A 800 52.48 -27.49 4.70
CA GLN A 800 53.73 -27.08 4.11
C GLN A 800 53.74 -27.42 2.61
N ASN A 801 54.22 -26.48 1.78
CA ASN A 801 54.29 -26.61 0.31
C ASN A 801 52.94 -26.63 -0.43
N GLU A 802 51.82 -26.36 0.24
CA GLU A 802 50.51 -26.20 -0.42
C GLU A 802 50.43 -24.94 -1.31
N PHE A 803 51.29 -23.94 -1.05
CA PHE A 803 51.30 -22.67 -1.75
C PHE A 803 52.69 -22.33 -2.29
N ASN A 804 52.72 -21.74 -3.48
CA ASN A 804 53.93 -21.19 -4.06
C ASN A 804 54.25 -19.83 -3.40
N THR A 805 55.12 -19.87 -2.39
CA THR A 805 55.55 -18.66 -1.67
C THR A 805 56.27 -17.68 -2.58
N ASN A 806 57.03 -18.13 -3.58
CA ASN A 806 57.76 -17.25 -4.49
C ASN A 806 56.83 -16.36 -5.32
N VAL A 807 55.68 -16.88 -5.77
CA VAL A 807 54.65 -16.08 -6.45
C VAL A 807 54.09 -15.02 -5.49
N ALA A 808 53.78 -15.39 -4.25
CA ALA A 808 53.33 -14.43 -3.25
C ALA A 808 54.37 -13.32 -3.00
N MET A 809 55.66 -13.68 -2.92
CA MET A 809 56.76 -12.74 -2.74
C MET A 809 56.91 -11.78 -3.92
N ALA A 810 56.80 -12.30 -5.15
CA ALA A 810 56.84 -11.47 -6.35
C ALA A 810 55.67 -10.46 -6.39
N GLU A 811 54.47 -10.88 -6.00
CA GLU A 811 53.32 -9.97 -5.89
C GLU A 811 53.48 -8.93 -4.77
N ILE A 812 54.05 -9.31 -3.61
CA ILE A 812 54.37 -8.34 -2.53
C ILE A 812 55.42 -7.35 -3.01
N TYR A 813 56.43 -7.81 -3.75
CA TYR A 813 57.48 -6.95 -4.29
C TYR A 813 56.93 -5.88 -5.24
N LYS A 814 55.83 -6.12 -5.97
CA LYS A 814 55.18 -5.08 -6.77
C LYS A 814 54.74 -3.87 -5.93
N TYR A 815 54.23 -4.10 -4.72
CA TYR A 815 53.93 -3.02 -3.78
C TYR A 815 55.20 -2.35 -3.28
N ALA A 816 56.22 -3.13 -2.94
CA ALA A 816 57.51 -2.61 -2.51
C ALA A 816 58.18 -1.72 -3.56
N LYS A 817 58.10 -2.10 -4.83
CA LYS A 817 58.57 -1.32 -5.98
C LYS A 817 57.77 -0.03 -6.15
N ARG A 818 56.44 -0.11 -6.12
CA ARG A 818 55.55 1.05 -6.30
C ARG A 818 55.77 2.14 -5.24
N TYR A 819 56.00 1.75 -3.98
CA TYR A 819 56.17 2.67 -2.86
C TYR A 819 57.62 2.73 -2.35
N ARG A 820 58.58 2.42 -3.23
CA ARG A 820 60.01 2.38 -2.91
C ARG A 820 60.49 3.64 -2.17
N PRO A 821 60.23 4.88 -2.65
CA PRO A 821 60.71 6.09 -1.97
C PRO A 821 60.21 6.21 -0.53
N GLN A 822 58.92 5.91 -0.30
CA GLN A 822 58.29 6.03 1.01
C GLN A 822 58.81 4.97 1.99
N ILE A 823 59.00 3.74 1.52
CA ILE A 823 59.61 2.66 2.31
C ILE A 823 61.03 3.02 2.70
N MET A 824 61.83 3.56 1.76
CA MET A 824 63.21 3.99 2.00
C MET A 824 63.27 5.07 3.08
N THR A 825 62.46 6.12 2.97
CA THR A 825 62.37 7.18 3.98
C THR A 825 61.95 6.64 5.34
N ALA A 826 61.00 5.71 5.40
CA ALA A 826 60.56 5.11 6.65
C ALA A 826 61.64 4.22 7.30
N LEU A 827 62.41 3.47 6.50
CA LEU A 827 63.54 2.68 6.97
C LEU A 827 64.69 3.56 7.48
N GLU A 828 64.97 4.69 6.82
CA GLU A 828 65.94 5.67 7.29
C GLU A 828 65.54 6.31 8.61
N ALA A 829 64.26 6.66 8.75
CA ALA A 829 63.71 7.28 9.95
C ALA A 829 63.74 6.35 11.18
N ASN A 830 63.66 5.03 10.97
CA ASN A 830 63.68 4.05 12.05
C ASN A 830 65.11 3.75 12.56
N PRO A 831 65.45 4.02 13.83
CA PRO A 831 66.81 3.84 14.36
C PRO A 831 67.31 2.38 14.30
N THR A 832 66.43 1.41 14.51
CA THR A 832 66.77 -0.02 14.51
C THR A 832 67.01 -0.52 13.08
N ALA A 833 66.22 -0.05 12.12
CA ALA A 833 66.39 -0.37 10.71
C ALA A 833 67.71 0.19 10.14
N ARG A 834 68.08 1.41 10.57
CA ARG A 834 69.37 2.03 10.21
C ARG A 834 70.56 1.25 10.76
N ARG A 835 70.53 0.85 12.04
CA ARG A 835 71.60 0.04 12.65
C ARG A 835 71.81 -1.30 11.96
N THR A 836 70.73 -1.91 11.46
CA THR A 836 70.76 -3.22 10.79
C THR A 836 70.92 -3.12 9.27
N GLN A 837 71.14 -1.91 8.73
CA GLN A 837 71.36 -1.64 7.31
C GLN A 837 70.25 -2.21 6.42
N LEU A 838 69.00 -2.20 6.89
CA LEU A 838 67.85 -2.77 6.16
C LEU A 838 67.56 -2.01 4.85
N GLN A 839 67.84 -0.70 4.85
CA GLN A 839 67.74 0.15 3.67
C GLN A 839 68.64 -0.38 2.53
N HIS A 840 69.93 -0.58 2.80
CA HIS A 840 70.88 -1.07 1.79
C HIS A 840 70.50 -2.46 1.28
N LYS A 841 70.03 -3.35 2.16
CA LYS A 841 69.53 -4.67 1.76
C LYS A 841 68.28 -4.57 0.88
N PHE A 842 67.39 -3.62 1.15
CA PHE A 842 66.22 -3.38 0.31
C PHE A 842 66.60 -2.83 -1.06
N GLU A 843 67.56 -1.91 -1.14
CA GLU A 843 68.11 -1.45 -2.43
C GLU A 843 68.75 -2.58 -3.23
N GLN A 844 69.47 -3.49 -2.56
CA GLN A 844 70.03 -4.67 -3.20
C GLN A 844 68.95 -5.60 -3.78
N VAL A 845 67.84 -5.81 -3.07
CA VAL A 845 66.68 -6.53 -3.63
C VAL A 845 66.20 -5.83 -4.90
N VAL A 846 66.06 -4.51 -4.85
CA VAL A 846 65.56 -3.75 -6.00
C VAL A 846 66.50 -3.85 -7.19
N ALA A 847 67.82 -3.76 -6.98
CA ALA A 847 68.80 -3.96 -8.06
C ALA A 847 68.64 -5.35 -8.71
N LEU A 848 68.66 -6.43 -7.90
CA LEU A 848 68.53 -7.81 -8.41
C LEU A 848 67.22 -8.07 -9.15
N MET A 849 66.13 -7.45 -8.70
CA MET A 849 64.80 -7.60 -9.30
C MET A 849 64.58 -6.68 -10.52
N GLU A 850 65.40 -5.65 -10.69
CA GLU A 850 65.33 -4.67 -11.79
C GLU A 850 66.46 -4.83 -12.81
N ASP A 851 67.40 -5.77 -12.60
CA ASP A 851 68.55 -6.05 -13.47
C ASP A 851 68.14 -6.59 -14.86
N ASN A 852 67.55 -5.71 -15.67
CA ASN A 852 67.85 -5.51 -17.08
C ASN A 852 69.13 -4.65 -17.18
N ILE A 853 70.27 -5.17 -16.68
CA ILE A 853 71.58 -4.47 -16.77
C ILE A 853 71.99 -4.14 -18.22
N TYR A 854 71.28 -4.68 -19.23
CA TYR A 854 71.59 -4.45 -20.65
C TYR A 854 70.70 -3.46 -21.43
N GLU A 855 69.67 -2.83 -20.85
CA GLU A 855 68.87 -1.82 -21.59
C GLU A 855 69.17 -0.35 -21.24
N CYS A 856 69.98 -0.07 -20.22
CA CYS A 856 70.35 1.31 -19.86
C CYS A 856 71.63 1.86 -20.54
N TYR A 857 72.15 1.19 -21.58
CA TYR A 857 73.32 1.66 -22.36
C TYR A 857 73.10 1.64 -23.89
N SER A 858 71.86 1.82 -24.36
CA SER A 858 71.58 2.00 -25.79
C SER A 858 70.72 3.22 -26.13
N GLU A 859 70.85 4.29 -25.35
CA GLU A 859 70.56 5.65 -25.83
C GLU A 859 71.81 6.51 -25.60
N ALA A 860 72.80 6.30 -26.48
CA ALA A 860 73.85 7.25 -26.81
C ALA A 860 73.72 7.58 -28.29
#